data_AF-A0A0D3BA15-F1
#
_entry.id   AF-A0A0D3BA15-F1
#
_cell.length_a   1.000
_cell.length_b   1.000
_cell.length_c   1.000
_cell.angle_alpha   90.00
_cell.angle_beta   90.00
_cell.angle_gamma   90.00
#
_symmetry.space_group_name_H-M   'P 1'
#
loop_
_entity.id
_entity.type
_entity.pdbx_description
1 polymer ?
#
loop_
_entity_poly.entity_id
_entity_poly.type
_entity_poly.pdbx_seq_one_letter_code
_entity_poly.pdbx_strand_id
1 'polypeptide(L)'
;MDSPSLYPAIGFLTLLVTTFLMAYRRYKLHQNKDLIASSLSPSPRSSSLSPSSLPSSVSRNWRHQVFPSFRGEDVRRGFLSHIQKEIERKGITLFIDNDIDRSKSIGPELIEAIRRSKISVVLISKNYASSTWCLNELVEIIKCRKELDQIVMIIFYEVDPSDVKKQSGEFGNVFEKTCVGKTVEDVARWREALEEVAKIAGYDSRSWNNEADMIEKVAKDVSNMLNVAAPSSGLDELVGIESHITEISSVLSLASDEVRMVGIWGPAGIGKTTIARTLFSIISHDFTHTAFVESTKRGYNDDTAFKLHLQEQLLSKTLDHKDLKIDHLGVAEARLKDKKVLVVLDDVEEAMQLQAMACKTQWFGCGSRIIITTKDIKVLKAHGINHVYHVGYPRWSEALEILCLSAFGQKSPYAGFEELTMEVVSLAGKLPLGLSVFGSYMRGMSKDEWTHALPRLRTSLDGNIEKVLRLSYDALCDKDKTLFLHIACFFKHEKAKDMLECLEESDLDVKHGLQVLTERSLVSINRVDYLLMHSLLQQMGKEIIGKEDINEPKRRRFLMDAHGICDVLSDTTVSGAVLGIDLDINAVKEELSLDERAFEGMSRLQFLRVYNDNKLILPRGLNNLPRKLRLLHWYRFPMSFLPCEFRAEFLVNLKMQHSHLEKLWEGTPAPLRCLKRMDLSYSYHLRKVPDLSNATNLEALILTGCRNLEELPSSVNNLESLVELRLKGCPTPKDLSAKISLWKSPSQIQVFECSGLRVLRDVDTTGVTLSLYCDTKIKKMPSWIKLLSHLHTIALTKCHSLKVFPRVPNSIQALDLSETGIQEVPAWIKNLSRLTSLSMVGCKKLKIIPTNINMRSLSSLDLSHCTRLKTFPEISTRLERLNLENTGIEKVPLSINYWLYLVDLSMRGCKSLKVFSNVPDDSMEVLDLCGEEEEEDRSLHLDLNGCKNLVSLHQLPGSLIYLDACNCELLETVDGFFYNPQVNVHFDNCLKLNEEARELIQTSASSLAVLPGGELPSYFHHQCTGSFLTIPFIKDRDIPDNLRFKACVLLSSFSGTPRTFGVSWCIFYTRKADPVGHGLCFFAKEKLVRDHLFTFEGSFSLEKDKDHGEVVEFWLVFQIVNEQRLKGSWKWESVESDSQKLRIMGCGVRFLDVLGDMGGSSYQVEEKTRKVKKANPFEKNKKRKRKKKVNPVPFKDNEKGSEDLSDTDSGSGYNNSLLSIVPRLPLIVHYN
;
A
#
# COMPACT_ATOMS: atom_id res chain seq x y z
N MET A 1 -67.01 9.78 29.58
CA MET A 1 -66.94 11.12 30.17
C MET A 1 -65.90 11.94 29.40
N ASP A 2 -66.39 12.74 28.46
CA ASP A 2 -66.17 14.19 28.47
C ASP A 2 -64.75 14.79 28.30
N SER A 3 -64.40 14.97 27.01
CA SER A 3 -64.07 16.32 26.49
C SER A 3 -62.61 16.83 26.73
N PRO A 4 -62.17 17.98 26.16
CA PRO A 4 -60.93 17.97 25.36
C PRO A 4 -59.92 19.13 25.59
N SER A 5 -58.69 19.01 25.05
CA SER A 5 -57.95 20.12 24.38
C SER A 5 -56.51 19.75 23.99
N LEU A 6 -56.19 19.70 22.67
CA LEU A 6 -54.81 19.97 22.18
C LEU A 6 -54.67 20.29 20.67
N TYR A 7 -55.75 20.62 19.94
CA TYR A 7 -55.70 20.80 18.48
C TYR A 7 -55.25 22.17 17.89
N PRO A 8 -55.17 23.32 18.61
CA PRO A 8 -54.76 24.59 17.98
C PRO A 8 -53.28 24.67 17.54
N ALA A 9 -52.37 24.01 18.27
CA ALA A 9 -50.93 24.28 18.16
C ALA A 9 -50.31 23.81 16.82
N ILE A 10 -50.73 22.65 16.31
CA ILE A 10 -50.15 22.03 15.11
C ILE A 10 -50.45 22.88 13.86
N GLY A 11 -51.68 23.41 13.76
CA GLY A 11 -52.10 24.25 12.64
C GLY A 11 -51.28 25.55 12.53
N PHE A 12 -50.93 26.15 13.66
CA PHE A 12 -50.13 27.39 13.69
C PHE A 12 -48.68 27.16 13.24
N LEU A 13 -48.07 26.03 13.62
CA LEU A 13 -46.73 25.65 13.15
C LEU A 13 -46.71 25.39 11.64
N THR A 14 -47.71 24.69 11.09
CA THR A 14 -47.79 24.46 9.63
C THR A 14 -48.00 25.76 8.84
N LEU A 15 -48.73 26.73 9.39
CA LEU A 15 -48.92 28.04 8.75
C LEU A 15 -47.62 28.86 8.75
N LEU A 16 -46.84 28.82 9.84
CA LEU A 16 -45.52 29.47 9.91
C LEU A 16 -44.51 28.84 8.94
N VAL A 17 -44.42 27.51 8.86
CA VAL A 17 -43.48 26.82 7.95
C VAL A 17 -43.82 27.09 6.48
N THR A 18 -45.10 27.07 6.11
CA THR A 18 -45.54 27.36 4.73
C THR A 18 -45.36 28.83 4.34
N THR A 19 -45.65 29.77 5.23
CA THR A 19 -45.39 31.20 4.98
C THR A 19 -43.90 31.51 4.91
N PHE A 20 -43.06 30.91 5.76
CA PHE A 20 -41.60 31.05 5.66
C PHE A 20 -41.04 30.45 4.37
N LEU A 21 -41.52 29.28 3.93
CA LEU A 21 -41.12 28.68 2.64
C LEU A 21 -41.57 29.52 1.44
N MET A 22 -42.75 30.16 1.48
CA MET A 22 -43.17 31.09 0.43
C MET A 22 -42.39 32.40 0.45
N ALA A 23 -42.04 32.93 1.62
CA ALA A 23 -41.16 34.09 1.76
C ALA A 23 -39.75 33.81 1.22
N TYR A 24 -39.18 32.66 1.59
CA TYR A 24 -37.86 32.21 1.11
C TYR A 24 -37.86 31.96 -0.41
N ARG A 25 -38.93 31.36 -0.97
CA ARG A 25 -39.10 31.24 -2.43
C ARG A 25 -39.23 32.59 -3.13
N ARG A 26 -39.96 33.57 -2.56
CA ARG A 26 -40.03 34.94 -3.12
C ARG A 26 -38.69 35.67 -3.04
N TYR A 27 -37.97 35.56 -1.93
CA TYR A 27 -36.63 36.14 -1.74
C TYR A 27 -35.65 35.60 -2.79
N LYS A 28 -35.61 34.27 -2.98
CA LYS A 28 -34.74 33.62 -3.97
C LYS A 28 -35.17 33.84 -5.43
N LEU A 29 -36.43 34.23 -5.69
CA LEU A 29 -36.89 34.62 -7.02
C LEU A 29 -36.57 36.09 -7.36
N HIS A 30 -36.38 36.95 -6.34
CA HIS A 30 -36.10 38.39 -6.54
C HIS A 30 -34.62 38.72 -6.80
N GLN A 31 -33.68 37.80 -6.55
CA GLN A 31 -32.25 38.00 -6.84
C GLN A 31 -31.85 37.77 -8.31
N ASN A 32 -32.76 37.25 -9.15
CA ASN A 32 -32.52 37.04 -10.58
C ASN A 32 -33.45 37.92 -11.43
N LYS A 33 -33.29 39.25 -11.30
CA LYS A 33 -33.73 40.21 -12.32
C LYS A 33 -33.01 41.56 -12.23
N ASP A 34 -32.89 42.14 -13.43
CA ASP A 34 -32.67 43.55 -13.77
C ASP A 34 -31.29 44.17 -13.44
N LEU A 35 -30.64 44.60 -14.52
CA LEU A 35 -29.38 45.33 -14.60
C LEU A 35 -29.70 46.82 -14.92
N ILE A 36 -28.73 47.73 -14.70
CA ILE A 36 -28.65 49.12 -15.25
C ILE A 36 -29.35 50.28 -14.44
N ALA A 37 -28.68 51.45 -14.48
CA ALA A 37 -29.16 52.83 -14.20
C ALA A 37 -29.35 53.39 -12.76
N SER A 38 -28.22 53.78 -12.14
CA SER A 38 -27.90 55.17 -11.70
C SER A 38 -28.97 56.14 -11.13
N SER A 39 -28.76 56.69 -9.93
CA SER A 39 -28.13 58.04 -9.73
C SER A 39 -28.49 58.79 -8.41
N LEU A 40 -27.50 59.53 -7.87
CA LEU A 40 -27.57 60.79 -7.08
C LEU A 40 -28.31 60.89 -5.71
N SER A 41 -27.50 60.85 -4.62
CA SER A 41 -27.48 61.80 -3.45
C SER A 41 -28.69 61.86 -2.48
N PRO A 42 -28.52 62.19 -1.17
CA PRO A 42 -27.47 63.04 -0.59
C PRO A 42 -26.74 62.52 0.68
N SER A 43 -25.81 63.35 1.16
CA SER A 43 -25.03 63.28 2.41
C SER A 43 -25.58 64.34 3.43
N PRO A 44 -24.96 64.67 4.60
CA PRO A 44 -23.67 64.22 5.16
C PRO A 44 -23.59 64.03 6.72
N ARG A 45 -22.35 63.79 7.21
CA ARG A 45 -21.81 64.00 8.59
C ARG A 45 -22.23 63.00 9.70
N SER A 46 -21.35 62.63 10.65
CA SER A 46 -19.88 62.79 10.76
C SER A 46 -19.27 62.01 11.94
N SER A 47 -18.02 61.52 11.79
CA SER A 47 -17.00 61.23 12.84
C SER A 47 -17.30 60.20 13.96
N SER A 48 -16.36 59.37 14.43
CA SER A 48 -14.96 59.14 14.02
C SER A 48 -14.33 57.85 14.61
N LEU A 49 -13.60 57.13 13.75
CA LEU A 49 -12.34 56.40 14.00
C LEU A 49 -12.17 55.44 15.21
N SER A 50 -11.88 54.18 14.87
CA SER A 50 -10.98 53.26 15.59
C SER A 50 -10.38 52.26 14.56
N PRO A 51 -9.23 51.61 14.82
CA PRO A 51 -8.27 51.25 13.77
C PRO A 51 -8.51 49.93 13.01
N SER A 52 -7.73 49.74 11.95
CA SER A 52 -7.84 48.74 10.89
C SER A 52 -7.33 47.34 11.24
N SER A 53 -8.07 46.31 10.81
CA SER A 53 -7.53 44.98 10.50
C SER A 53 -6.75 44.99 9.18
N LEU A 54 -5.83 44.02 9.00
CA LEU A 54 -5.20 43.77 7.70
C LEU A 54 -6.20 43.11 6.72
N PRO A 55 -6.01 43.29 5.40
CA PRO A 55 -6.81 42.63 4.39
C PRO A 55 -6.30 41.21 4.11
N SER A 56 -7.15 40.22 4.35
CA SER A 56 -6.91 38.82 3.96
C SER A 56 -6.74 38.65 2.44
N SER A 57 -6.26 37.48 2.02
CA SER A 57 -5.85 37.15 0.64
C SER A 57 -6.98 37.22 -0.40
N VAL A 58 -7.31 38.43 -0.87
CA VAL A 58 -8.27 38.67 -1.95
C VAL A 58 -7.88 37.89 -3.20
N SER A 59 -8.74 36.97 -3.63
CA SER A 59 -8.62 36.29 -4.91
C SER A 59 -8.63 37.31 -6.05
N ARG A 60 -7.47 37.46 -6.72
CA ARG A 60 -7.28 38.46 -7.77
C ARG A 60 -8.15 38.10 -8.99
N ASN A 61 -9.32 38.74 -9.08
CA ASN A 61 -10.25 38.61 -10.20
C ASN A 61 -9.70 39.29 -11.47
N TRP A 62 -8.78 38.61 -12.13
CA TRP A 62 -8.33 38.92 -13.49
C TRP A 62 -9.54 38.83 -14.45
N ARG A 63 -9.75 39.88 -15.24
CA ARG A 63 -10.87 39.97 -16.21
C ARG A 63 -10.47 39.47 -17.60
N HIS A 64 -9.19 39.55 -17.91
CA HIS A 64 -8.58 39.07 -19.16
C HIS A 64 -7.32 38.25 -18.80
N GLN A 65 -6.97 37.26 -19.61
CA GLN A 65 -5.75 36.50 -19.39
C GLN A 65 -4.53 37.23 -19.98
N VAL A 66 -4.70 37.91 -21.12
CA VAL A 66 -3.62 38.60 -21.84
C VAL A 66 -4.03 40.03 -22.23
N PHE A 67 -3.20 41.03 -21.92
CA PHE A 67 -3.30 42.39 -22.46
C PHE A 67 -2.25 42.61 -23.56
N PRO A 68 -2.64 42.85 -24.84
CA PRO A 68 -1.71 43.25 -25.89
C PRO A 68 -1.52 44.78 -25.90
N SER A 69 -0.29 45.28 -25.76
CA SER A 69 0.06 46.70 -25.99
C SER A 69 0.93 46.83 -27.24
N PHE A 70 0.54 47.70 -28.18
CA PHE A 70 1.08 47.71 -29.55
C PHE A 70 0.78 49.02 -30.28
N ARG A 71 1.56 49.35 -31.34
CA ARG A 71 1.19 50.44 -32.25
C ARG A 71 0.13 49.98 -33.24
N GLY A 72 -1.08 50.51 -33.10
CA GLY A 72 -2.24 50.11 -33.90
C GLY A 72 -2.13 50.32 -35.42
N GLU A 73 -1.28 51.24 -35.88
CA GLU A 73 -1.04 51.48 -37.31
C GLU A 73 -0.07 50.45 -37.92
N ASP A 74 0.92 49.99 -37.16
CA ASP A 74 1.99 49.14 -37.68
C ASP A 74 1.55 47.67 -37.80
N VAL A 75 0.95 47.10 -36.75
CA VAL A 75 0.81 45.63 -36.61
C VAL A 75 -0.62 45.08 -36.54
N ARG A 76 -1.63 45.93 -36.30
CA ARG A 76 -3.01 45.48 -35.99
C ARG A 76 -3.64 44.59 -37.06
N ARG A 77 -3.35 44.83 -38.34
CA ARG A 77 -3.92 44.09 -39.48
C ARG A 77 -3.04 42.94 -39.99
N GLY A 78 -1.81 42.85 -39.51
CA GLY A 78 -0.84 41.81 -39.89
C GLY A 78 -0.54 40.93 -38.69
N PHE A 79 0.73 40.88 -38.31
CA PHE A 79 1.31 40.06 -37.25
C PHE A 79 0.45 39.94 -35.97
N LEU A 80 -0.12 41.04 -35.44
CA LEU A 80 -0.95 40.97 -34.23
C LEU A 80 -2.21 40.13 -34.42
N SER A 81 -2.87 40.23 -35.58
CA SER A 81 -4.10 39.48 -35.86
C SER A 81 -3.83 37.97 -35.95
N HIS A 82 -2.62 37.58 -36.38
CA HIS A 82 -2.18 36.19 -36.37
C HIS A 82 -1.84 35.70 -34.95
N ILE A 83 -1.21 36.53 -34.12
CA ILE A 83 -1.02 36.26 -32.68
C ILE A 83 -2.36 36.08 -31.96
N GLN A 84 -3.30 37.01 -32.12
CA GLN A 84 -4.63 36.95 -31.50
C GLN A 84 -5.32 35.62 -31.84
N LYS A 85 -5.39 35.29 -33.13
CA LYS A 85 -5.98 34.03 -33.62
C LYS A 85 -5.29 32.77 -33.07
N GLU A 86 -3.97 32.77 -32.92
CA GLU A 86 -3.22 31.60 -32.43
C GLU A 86 -3.27 31.46 -30.90
N ILE A 87 -3.45 32.56 -30.17
CA ILE A 87 -3.72 32.56 -28.72
C ILE A 87 -5.18 32.15 -28.45
N GLU A 88 -6.15 32.65 -29.23
CA GLU A 88 -7.56 32.23 -29.18
C GLU A 88 -7.73 30.73 -29.46
N ARG A 89 -7.00 30.18 -30.44
CA ARG A 89 -6.95 28.73 -30.73
C ARG A 89 -6.54 27.90 -29.53
N LYS A 90 -5.65 28.42 -28.67
CA LYS A 90 -5.20 27.76 -27.43
C LYS A 90 -6.15 28.01 -26.24
N GLY A 91 -7.34 28.57 -26.50
CA GLY A 91 -8.40 28.79 -25.51
C GLY A 91 -8.18 30.00 -24.59
N ILE A 92 -7.30 30.93 -24.97
CA ILE A 92 -6.84 32.02 -24.11
C ILE A 92 -7.59 33.32 -24.42
N THR A 93 -8.06 34.01 -23.38
CA THR A 93 -8.84 35.26 -23.52
C THR A 93 -7.96 36.51 -23.49
N LEU A 94 -7.83 37.17 -24.64
CA LEU A 94 -7.18 38.48 -24.74
C LEU A 94 -8.14 39.61 -24.36
N PHE A 95 -7.58 40.76 -23.98
CA PHE A 95 -8.28 42.04 -24.09
C PHE A 95 -8.27 42.51 -25.54
N ILE A 96 -9.44 42.94 -26.05
CA ILE A 96 -9.62 43.52 -27.38
C ILE A 96 -10.13 44.95 -27.20
N ASP A 97 -9.35 45.92 -27.66
CA ASP A 97 -9.65 47.36 -27.48
C ASP A 97 -10.85 47.85 -28.31
N ASN A 98 -11.20 47.14 -29.39
CA ASN A 98 -12.42 47.38 -30.15
C ASN A 98 -13.71 47.11 -29.34
N ASP A 99 -13.63 46.32 -28.26
CA ASP A 99 -14.78 45.83 -27.49
C ASP A 99 -15.09 46.70 -26.24
N ILE A 100 -14.44 47.87 -26.12
CA ILE A 100 -14.77 48.87 -25.09
C ILE A 100 -16.18 49.44 -25.35
N ASP A 101 -17.03 49.47 -24.31
CA ASP A 101 -18.41 49.94 -24.42
C ASP A 101 -18.49 51.36 -25.03
N ARG A 102 -19.33 51.51 -26.07
CA ARG A 102 -19.54 52.77 -26.81
C ARG A 102 -20.31 53.83 -25.99
N SER A 103 -19.61 54.40 -25.01
CA SER A 103 -20.00 55.57 -24.19
C SER A 103 -18.95 55.93 -23.14
N LYS A 104 -18.01 55.01 -22.86
CA LYS A 104 -16.96 55.16 -21.84
C LYS A 104 -15.77 55.97 -22.35
N SER A 105 -14.96 56.46 -21.41
CA SER A 105 -13.64 57.02 -21.72
C SER A 105 -12.68 55.88 -22.04
N ILE A 106 -11.80 56.04 -23.03
CA ILE A 106 -10.87 54.98 -23.41
C ILE A 106 -9.70 54.88 -22.39
N GLY A 107 -9.40 55.96 -21.67
CA GLY A 107 -8.26 56.06 -20.74
C GLY A 107 -8.36 55.19 -19.48
N PRO A 108 -9.34 55.42 -18.59
CA PRO A 108 -9.46 54.68 -17.33
C PRO A 108 -9.71 53.19 -17.57
N GLU A 109 -10.52 52.88 -18.58
CA GLU A 109 -10.88 51.53 -18.99
C GLU A 109 -9.67 50.73 -19.52
N LEU A 110 -8.73 51.34 -20.25
CA LEU A 110 -7.45 50.69 -20.62
C LEU A 110 -6.56 50.45 -19.40
N ILE A 111 -6.46 51.42 -18.49
CA ILE A 111 -5.69 51.27 -17.24
C ILE A 111 -6.27 50.15 -16.36
N GLU A 112 -7.60 50.04 -16.28
CA GLU A 112 -8.26 48.94 -15.59
C GLU A 112 -8.06 47.59 -16.32
N ALA A 113 -8.08 47.56 -17.65
CA ALA A 113 -7.78 46.36 -18.43
C ALA A 113 -6.35 45.86 -18.19
N ILE A 114 -5.36 46.75 -18.18
CA ILE A 114 -3.96 46.42 -17.83
C ILE A 114 -3.90 45.84 -16.41
N ARG A 115 -4.45 46.53 -15.41
CA ARG A 115 -4.42 46.08 -14.00
C ARG A 115 -5.18 44.78 -13.75
N ARG A 116 -6.18 44.46 -14.57
CA ARG A 116 -6.98 43.23 -14.49
C ARG A 116 -6.53 42.14 -15.47
N SER A 117 -5.34 42.24 -16.06
CA SER A 117 -4.76 41.21 -16.95
C SER A 117 -3.63 40.44 -16.27
N LYS A 118 -3.57 39.12 -16.50
CA LYS A 118 -2.57 38.24 -15.85
C LYS A 118 -1.20 38.30 -16.54
N ILE A 119 -1.19 38.44 -17.87
CA ILE A 119 0.01 38.62 -18.71
C ILE A 119 -0.17 39.89 -19.55
N SER A 120 0.88 40.69 -19.70
CA SER A 120 0.96 41.78 -20.67
C SER A 120 1.96 41.43 -21.77
N VAL A 121 1.50 41.42 -23.03
CA VAL A 121 2.33 41.20 -24.22
C VAL A 121 2.60 42.56 -24.87
N VAL A 122 3.82 43.06 -24.73
CA VAL A 122 4.25 44.36 -25.27
C VAL A 122 4.93 44.12 -26.61
N LEU A 123 4.29 44.58 -27.69
CA LEU A 123 4.84 44.49 -29.04
C LEU A 123 5.37 45.85 -29.47
N ILE A 124 6.69 45.99 -29.40
CA ILE A 124 7.41 47.21 -29.72
C ILE A 124 7.80 47.18 -31.20
N SER A 125 7.21 48.10 -31.96
CA SER A 125 7.51 48.38 -33.36
C SER A 125 8.30 49.69 -33.50
N LYS A 126 8.83 49.96 -34.71
CA LYS A 126 9.54 51.21 -35.03
C LYS A 126 8.76 52.48 -34.63
N ASN A 127 7.45 52.53 -34.85
CA ASN A 127 6.62 53.69 -34.54
C ASN A 127 5.90 53.61 -33.18
N TYR A 128 6.22 52.63 -32.32
CA TYR A 128 5.60 52.50 -30.99
C TYR A 128 5.73 53.79 -30.16
N ALA A 129 6.92 54.40 -30.20
CA ALA A 129 7.21 55.66 -29.52
C ALA A 129 6.50 56.89 -30.13
N SER A 130 5.75 56.76 -31.23
CA SER A 130 4.98 57.86 -31.84
C SER A 130 3.66 58.14 -31.10
N SER A 131 3.31 57.30 -30.12
CA SER A 131 2.00 57.26 -29.50
C SER A 131 2.10 57.44 -27.99
N THR A 132 1.58 58.57 -27.49
CA THR A 132 1.47 58.80 -26.04
C THR A 132 0.55 57.78 -25.35
N TRP A 133 -0.34 57.11 -26.09
CA TRP A 133 -1.13 55.99 -25.57
C TRP A 133 -0.24 54.78 -25.30
N CYS A 134 0.49 54.28 -26.31
CA CYS A 134 1.39 53.13 -26.17
C CYS A 134 2.49 53.38 -25.11
N LEU A 135 2.96 54.63 -24.94
CA LEU A 135 3.92 55.00 -23.90
C LEU A 135 3.28 55.05 -22.49
N ASN A 136 2.04 55.51 -22.35
CA ASN A 136 1.32 55.52 -21.07
C ASN A 136 0.88 54.10 -20.64
N GLU A 137 0.43 53.27 -21.58
CA GLU A 137 0.21 51.83 -21.37
C GLU A 137 1.49 51.16 -20.87
N LEU A 138 2.63 51.45 -21.51
CA LEU A 138 3.92 50.89 -21.11
C LEU A 138 4.33 51.27 -19.68
N VAL A 139 4.12 52.52 -19.27
CA VAL A 139 4.36 52.98 -17.88
C VAL A 139 3.48 52.20 -16.90
N GLU A 140 2.19 52.04 -17.22
CA GLU A 140 1.26 51.33 -16.34
C GLU A 140 1.54 49.81 -16.31
N ILE A 141 2.01 49.21 -17.41
CA ILE A 141 2.44 47.81 -17.46
C ILE A 141 3.72 47.60 -16.64
N ILE A 142 4.74 48.46 -16.77
CA ILE A 142 5.95 48.39 -15.95
C ILE A 142 5.62 48.63 -14.46
N LYS A 143 4.65 49.50 -14.16
CA LYS A 143 4.11 49.68 -12.81
C LYS A 143 3.41 48.41 -12.30
N CYS A 144 2.51 47.80 -13.07
CA CYS A 144 1.82 46.56 -12.71
C CYS A 144 2.80 45.39 -12.54
N ARG A 145 3.91 45.36 -13.30
CA ARG A 145 5.00 44.40 -13.10
C ARG A 145 5.72 44.62 -11.76
N LYS A 146 5.97 45.87 -11.36
CA LYS A 146 6.65 46.24 -10.10
C LYS A 146 5.74 46.12 -8.85
N GLU A 147 4.43 46.33 -8.98
CA GLU A 147 3.48 46.39 -7.85
C GLU A 147 2.55 45.18 -7.72
N LEU A 148 2.27 44.44 -8.81
CA LEU A 148 1.27 43.37 -8.86
C LEU A 148 1.83 42.03 -9.34
N ASP A 149 3.14 41.91 -9.54
CA ASP A 149 3.81 40.72 -10.11
C ASP A 149 3.25 40.31 -11.50
N GLN A 150 2.75 41.28 -12.28
CA GLN A 150 2.23 40.99 -13.62
C GLN A 150 3.35 40.46 -14.53
N ILE A 151 3.09 39.33 -15.19
CA ILE A 151 4.02 38.74 -16.16
C ILE A 151 4.04 39.63 -17.41
N VAL A 152 5.23 40.04 -17.85
CA VAL A 152 5.43 40.85 -19.06
C VAL A 152 6.29 40.10 -20.07
N MET A 153 5.74 39.85 -21.26
CA MET A 153 6.45 39.30 -22.41
C MET A 153 6.66 40.41 -23.44
N ILE A 154 7.84 40.47 -24.07
CA ILE A 154 8.15 41.46 -25.12
C ILE A 154 8.35 40.80 -26.47
N ILE A 155 7.86 41.47 -27.50
CA ILE A 155 8.18 41.22 -28.90
C ILE A 155 8.79 42.49 -29.48
N PHE A 156 10.02 42.41 -29.98
CA PHE A 156 10.70 43.46 -30.74
C PHE A 156 10.46 43.20 -32.23
N TYR A 157 9.52 43.94 -32.81
CA TYR A 157 9.08 43.79 -34.20
C TYR A 157 9.78 44.82 -35.09
N GLU A 158 10.66 44.36 -35.97
CA GLU A 158 11.49 45.18 -36.90
C GLU A 158 12.32 46.30 -36.23
N VAL A 159 12.59 46.19 -34.92
CA VAL A 159 13.29 47.20 -34.12
C VAL A 159 14.40 46.56 -33.27
N ASP A 160 15.50 47.28 -33.05
CA ASP A 160 16.59 46.79 -32.19
C ASP A 160 16.29 47.06 -30.70
N PRO A 161 16.40 46.06 -29.80
CA PRO A 161 16.29 46.28 -28.36
C PRO A 161 17.23 47.37 -27.82
N SER A 162 18.40 47.54 -28.45
CA SER A 162 19.38 48.57 -28.11
C SER A 162 18.88 49.99 -28.39
N ASP A 163 18.16 50.18 -29.50
CA ASP A 163 17.57 51.47 -29.88
C ASP A 163 16.36 51.80 -29.02
N VAL A 164 15.55 50.80 -28.65
CA VAL A 164 14.49 50.98 -27.64
C VAL A 164 15.08 51.38 -26.29
N LYS A 165 16.17 50.72 -25.85
CA LYS A 165 16.83 50.98 -24.55
C LYS A 165 17.51 52.35 -24.46
N LYS A 166 18.17 52.81 -25.53
CA LYS A 166 18.89 54.10 -25.56
C LYS A 166 18.01 55.25 -26.06
N GLN A 167 16.84 54.93 -26.60
CA GLN A 167 16.02 55.82 -27.43
C GLN A 167 16.86 56.45 -28.55
N SER A 168 17.54 55.59 -29.31
CA SER A 168 18.44 55.95 -30.42
C SER A 168 17.90 55.47 -31.78
N GLY A 169 18.60 55.84 -32.85
CA GLY A 169 18.26 55.41 -34.21
C GLY A 169 16.91 55.93 -34.68
N GLU A 170 16.25 55.16 -35.55
CA GLU A 170 14.93 55.50 -36.10
C GLU A 170 13.86 55.62 -35.00
N PHE A 171 13.88 54.72 -34.01
CA PHE A 171 12.99 54.72 -32.85
C PHE A 171 13.18 55.97 -31.98
N GLY A 172 14.43 56.35 -31.70
CA GLY A 172 14.78 57.57 -30.97
C GLY A 172 14.26 58.84 -31.64
N ASN A 173 14.47 58.96 -32.96
CA ASN A 173 13.98 60.08 -33.76
C ASN A 173 12.44 60.22 -33.75
N VAL A 174 11.71 59.13 -33.46
CA VAL A 174 10.25 59.13 -33.29
C VAL A 174 9.86 59.47 -31.84
N PHE A 175 10.61 58.97 -30.86
CA PHE A 175 10.41 59.32 -29.44
C PHE A 175 10.63 60.82 -29.18
N GLU A 176 11.73 61.40 -29.65
CA GLU A 176 12.04 62.83 -29.45
C GLU A 176 10.94 63.75 -29.98
N LYS A 177 10.37 63.45 -31.16
CA LYS A 177 9.24 64.19 -31.73
C LYS A 177 7.99 64.13 -30.86
N THR A 178 7.75 63.00 -30.18
CA THR A 178 6.60 62.79 -29.28
C THR A 178 6.79 63.50 -27.93
N CYS A 179 8.04 63.74 -27.53
CA CYS A 179 8.41 64.52 -26.35
C CYS A 179 8.24 66.04 -26.54
N VAL A 180 8.16 66.55 -27.78
CA VAL A 180 7.97 67.99 -28.05
C VAL A 180 6.63 68.45 -27.48
N GLY A 181 6.67 69.45 -26.59
CA GLY A 181 5.47 70.00 -25.94
C GLY A 181 4.90 69.12 -24.82
N LYS A 182 5.71 68.25 -24.20
CA LYS A 182 5.36 67.45 -23.02
C LYS A 182 6.07 67.96 -21.77
N THR A 183 5.60 67.54 -20.59
CA THR A 183 6.23 67.88 -19.32
C THR A 183 7.53 67.09 -19.13
N VAL A 184 8.42 67.59 -18.27
CA VAL A 184 9.69 66.89 -17.98
C VAL A 184 9.41 65.56 -17.28
N GLU A 185 8.37 65.54 -16.45
CA GLU A 185 7.87 64.40 -15.68
C GLU A 185 7.25 63.31 -16.57
N ASP A 186 6.55 63.68 -17.65
CA ASP A 186 6.03 62.70 -18.63
C ASP A 186 7.18 62.04 -19.41
N VAL A 187 8.10 62.86 -19.92
CA VAL A 187 9.26 62.38 -20.70
C VAL A 187 10.19 61.50 -19.85
N ALA A 188 10.40 61.84 -18.58
CA ALA A 188 11.18 61.03 -17.65
C ALA A 188 10.53 59.66 -17.40
N ARG A 189 9.22 59.61 -17.15
CA ARG A 189 8.48 58.35 -16.93
C ARG A 189 8.47 57.46 -18.16
N TRP A 190 8.30 58.03 -19.37
CA TRP A 190 8.39 57.25 -20.60
C TRP A 190 9.80 56.72 -20.86
N ARG A 191 10.85 57.51 -20.57
CA ARG A 191 12.24 57.04 -20.71
C ARG A 191 12.55 55.89 -19.74
N GLU A 192 12.16 56.00 -18.46
CA GLU A 192 12.32 54.90 -17.50
C GLU A 192 11.59 53.63 -17.99
N ALA A 193 10.33 53.74 -18.42
CA ALA A 193 9.56 52.59 -18.88
C ALA A 193 10.17 51.92 -20.12
N LEU A 194 10.70 52.69 -21.08
CA LEU A 194 11.41 52.15 -22.25
C LEU A 194 12.75 51.50 -21.89
N GLU A 195 13.51 52.09 -20.96
CA GLU A 195 14.75 51.50 -20.44
C GLU A 195 14.48 50.20 -19.66
N GLU A 196 13.43 50.15 -18.84
CA GLU A 196 13.04 49.00 -18.02
C GLU A 196 12.49 47.85 -18.88
N VAL A 197 11.65 48.15 -19.87
CA VAL A 197 11.11 47.13 -20.76
C VAL A 197 12.24 46.53 -21.62
N ALA A 198 13.15 47.34 -22.15
CA ALA A 198 14.29 46.85 -22.93
C ALA A 198 15.39 46.11 -22.11
N LYS A 199 15.15 45.86 -20.81
CA LYS A 199 15.94 44.92 -19.98
C LYS A 199 15.30 43.53 -19.86
N ILE A 200 14.04 43.35 -20.28
CA ILE A 200 13.37 42.04 -20.26
C ILE A 200 13.79 41.23 -21.50
N ALA A 201 14.11 39.94 -21.32
CA ALA A 201 14.32 39.04 -22.45
C ALA A 201 13.02 38.87 -23.24
N GLY A 202 13.08 39.03 -24.56
CA GLY A 202 11.93 39.02 -25.46
C GLY A 202 12.28 38.54 -26.86
N TYR A 203 11.26 38.40 -27.70
CA TYR A 203 11.38 37.85 -29.05
C TYR A 203 11.79 38.94 -30.05
N ASP A 204 13.02 38.90 -30.56
CA ASP A 204 13.46 39.73 -31.68
C ASP A 204 13.07 39.07 -33.01
N SER A 205 12.06 39.64 -33.67
CA SER A 205 11.58 39.21 -35.00
C SER A 205 12.69 38.98 -36.04
N ARG A 206 13.78 39.77 -35.99
CA ARG A 206 14.90 39.72 -36.94
C ARG A 206 15.76 38.46 -36.79
N SER A 207 15.55 37.69 -35.71
CA SER A 207 16.21 36.41 -35.45
C SER A 207 15.43 35.18 -35.93
N TRP A 208 14.22 35.37 -36.48
CA TRP A 208 13.35 34.29 -36.96
C TRP A 208 13.34 34.19 -38.48
N ASN A 209 13.29 32.95 -39.00
CA ASN A 209 13.26 32.70 -40.45
C ASN A 209 11.90 33.06 -41.10
N ASN A 210 10.83 33.07 -40.31
CA ASN A 210 9.49 33.49 -40.70
C ASN A 210 8.66 33.85 -39.45
N GLU A 211 7.56 34.57 -39.65
CA GLU A 211 6.67 34.99 -38.56
C GLU A 211 5.83 33.84 -37.97
N ALA A 212 5.51 32.79 -38.74
CA ALA A 212 4.59 31.74 -38.29
C ALA A 212 5.20 30.91 -37.14
N ASP A 213 6.46 30.48 -37.27
CA ASP A 213 7.19 29.77 -36.22
C ASP A 213 7.30 30.62 -34.94
N MET A 214 7.54 31.93 -35.11
CA MET A 214 7.62 32.91 -34.03
C MET A 214 6.27 33.07 -33.31
N ILE A 215 5.18 33.15 -34.06
CA ILE A 215 3.81 33.28 -33.55
C ILE A 215 3.36 32.02 -32.82
N GLU A 216 3.64 30.83 -33.36
CA GLU A 216 3.35 29.57 -32.68
C GLU A 216 4.13 29.47 -31.36
N LYS A 217 5.43 29.80 -31.38
CA LYS A 217 6.29 29.82 -30.19
C LYS A 217 5.80 30.82 -29.13
N VAL A 218 5.45 32.04 -29.53
CA VAL A 218 4.86 33.05 -28.62
C VAL A 218 3.56 32.55 -28.00
N ALA A 219 2.62 32.04 -28.81
CA ALA A 219 1.34 31.54 -28.30
C ALA A 219 1.50 30.31 -27.39
N LYS A 220 2.45 29.41 -27.70
CA LYS A 220 2.83 28.27 -26.85
C LYS A 220 3.40 28.74 -25.50
N ASP A 221 4.27 29.74 -25.49
CA ASP A 221 4.86 30.25 -24.25
C ASP A 221 3.89 31.06 -23.40
N VAL A 222 2.99 31.84 -24.02
CA VAL A 222 1.88 32.49 -23.29
C VAL A 222 0.98 31.44 -22.64
N SER A 223 0.65 30.34 -23.34
CA SER A 223 -0.10 29.21 -22.78
C SER A 223 0.65 28.57 -21.60
N ASN A 224 1.94 28.28 -21.76
CA ASN A 224 2.78 27.71 -20.70
C ASN A 224 2.87 28.64 -19.47
N MET A 225 3.01 29.95 -19.66
CA MET A 225 3.03 30.92 -18.55
C MET A 225 1.68 30.99 -17.82
N LEU A 226 0.57 30.85 -18.52
CA LEU A 226 -0.76 30.77 -17.88
C LEU A 226 -0.91 29.49 -17.03
N ASN A 227 -0.38 28.37 -17.53
CA ASN A 227 -0.38 27.06 -16.86
C ASN A 227 0.52 27.06 -15.61
N VAL A 228 1.77 27.54 -15.70
CA VAL A 228 2.69 27.66 -14.56
C VAL A 228 2.15 28.60 -13.49
N ALA A 229 1.43 29.65 -13.89
CA ALA A 229 0.77 30.57 -12.96
C ALA A 229 -0.64 30.12 -12.54
N ALA A 230 -1.07 28.89 -12.86
CA ALA A 230 -2.31 28.30 -12.35
C ALA A 230 -1.97 27.33 -11.19
N PRO A 231 -2.70 27.37 -10.06
CA PRO A 231 -2.48 26.39 -8.99
C PRO A 231 -2.82 24.99 -9.49
N SER A 232 -1.94 24.02 -9.24
CA SER A 232 -2.05 22.61 -9.63
C SER A 232 -3.04 21.81 -8.79
N SER A 233 -4.20 22.40 -8.47
CA SER A 233 -5.13 22.02 -7.38
C SER A 233 -5.92 20.71 -7.58
N GLY A 234 -5.36 19.74 -8.30
CA GLY A 234 -5.89 18.39 -8.49
C GLY A 234 -4.81 17.32 -8.62
N LEU A 235 -3.53 17.66 -8.42
CA LEU A 235 -2.44 16.68 -8.28
C LEU A 235 -2.09 16.46 -6.81
N ASP A 236 -2.04 17.52 -6.01
CA ASP A 236 -1.65 17.47 -4.59
C ASP A 236 -2.66 16.72 -3.70
N GLU A 237 -3.90 16.54 -4.19
CA GLU A 237 -4.96 15.71 -3.57
C GLU A 237 -4.82 14.20 -3.84
N LEU A 238 -3.91 13.80 -4.74
CA LEU A 238 -3.73 12.40 -5.15
C LEU A 238 -2.66 11.72 -4.29
N VAL A 239 -2.86 10.43 -4.01
CA VAL A 239 -2.04 9.67 -3.04
C VAL A 239 -1.40 8.46 -3.73
N GLY A 240 -0.08 8.35 -3.64
CA GLY A 240 0.70 7.17 -4.06
C GLY A 240 0.83 6.96 -5.57
N ILE A 241 0.31 7.87 -6.40
CA ILE A 241 0.27 7.72 -7.86
C ILE A 241 1.68 7.80 -8.48
N GLU A 242 2.65 8.37 -7.77
CA GLU A 242 4.08 8.41 -8.12
C GLU A 242 4.63 7.00 -8.40
N SER A 243 4.21 6.01 -7.61
CA SER A 243 4.59 4.60 -7.79
C SER A 243 4.07 4.06 -9.13
N HIS A 244 2.76 4.21 -9.39
CA HIS A 244 2.12 3.82 -10.64
C HIS A 244 2.70 4.55 -11.86
N ILE A 245 3.01 5.84 -11.75
CA ILE A 245 3.67 6.61 -12.83
C ILE A 245 5.04 6.01 -13.13
N THR A 246 5.84 5.71 -12.10
CA THR A 246 7.21 5.18 -12.26
C THR A 246 7.19 3.81 -12.94
N GLU A 247 6.35 2.89 -12.45
CA GLU A 247 6.19 1.54 -13.01
C GLU A 247 5.68 1.59 -14.46
N ILE A 248 4.64 2.38 -14.75
CA ILE A 248 4.09 2.46 -16.13
C ILE A 248 5.06 3.21 -17.07
N SER A 249 5.81 4.21 -16.60
CA SER A 249 6.80 4.92 -17.43
C SER A 249 7.93 4.01 -17.88
N SER A 250 8.37 3.07 -17.03
CA SER A 250 9.29 1.99 -17.42
C SER A 250 8.70 1.13 -18.54
N VAL A 251 7.46 0.64 -18.37
CA VAL A 251 6.74 -0.18 -19.37
C VAL A 251 6.48 0.58 -20.69
N LEU A 252 6.28 1.91 -20.64
CA LEU A 252 6.20 2.77 -21.82
C LEU A 252 7.54 2.94 -22.52
N SER A 253 8.67 2.92 -21.80
CA SER A 253 10.04 3.11 -22.33
C SER A 253 10.13 4.27 -23.32
N LEU A 254 9.88 5.51 -22.85
CA LEU A 254 9.70 6.70 -23.69
C LEU A 254 10.88 7.03 -24.63
N ALA A 255 12.09 6.54 -24.32
CA ALA A 255 13.29 6.70 -25.14
C ALA A 255 13.37 5.78 -26.37
N SER A 256 12.36 4.92 -26.62
CA SER A 256 12.33 4.01 -27.77
C SER A 256 11.47 4.55 -28.93
N ASP A 257 12.00 4.47 -30.15
CA ASP A 257 11.27 4.80 -31.39
C ASP A 257 10.19 3.76 -31.79
N GLU A 258 10.04 2.66 -31.03
CA GLU A 258 8.94 1.70 -31.20
C GLU A 258 7.56 2.37 -31.06
N VAL A 259 6.54 1.85 -31.74
CA VAL A 259 5.12 2.15 -31.43
C VAL A 259 4.61 1.13 -30.42
N ARG A 260 4.39 1.56 -29.17
CA ARG A 260 4.00 0.64 -28.08
C ARG A 260 2.56 0.85 -27.62
N MET A 261 1.83 -0.26 -27.50
CA MET A 261 0.52 -0.36 -26.86
C MET A 261 0.70 -0.93 -25.44
N VAL A 262 0.11 -0.27 -24.44
CA VAL A 262 0.17 -0.67 -23.03
C VAL A 262 -1.24 -0.72 -22.45
N GLY A 263 -1.63 -1.87 -21.90
CA GLY A 263 -2.90 -2.05 -21.20
C GLY A 263 -2.79 -1.74 -19.71
N ILE A 264 -3.76 -1.01 -19.15
CA ILE A 264 -3.94 -0.80 -17.71
C ILE A 264 -5.20 -1.57 -17.29
N TRP A 265 -5.02 -2.62 -16.49
CA TRP A 265 -6.07 -3.55 -16.07
C TRP A 265 -6.23 -3.57 -14.55
N GLY A 266 -7.41 -3.99 -14.07
CA GLY A 266 -7.75 -4.06 -12.65
C GLY A 266 -9.24 -3.78 -12.39
N PRO A 267 -9.70 -3.87 -11.13
CA PRO A 267 -11.12 -3.77 -10.77
C PRO A 267 -11.77 -2.40 -11.06
N ALA A 268 -13.10 -2.34 -11.00
CA ALA A 268 -13.86 -1.09 -11.07
C ALA A 268 -13.60 -0.24 -9.81
N GLY A 269 -13.41 1.08 -9.97
CA GLY A 269 -13.14 2.00 -8.86
C GLY A 269 -11.71 2.00 -8.30
N ILE A 270 -10.76 1.28 -8.93
CA ILE A 270 -9.35 1.20 -8.48
C ILE A 270 -8.47 2.40 -8.88
N GLY A 271 -8.98 3.32 -9.71
CA GLY A 271 -8.25 4.52 -10.14
C GLY A 271 -7.57 4.47 -11.51
N LYS A 272 -7.82 3.46 -12.35
CA LYS A 272 -7.23 3.33 -13.72
C LYS A 272 -7.28 4.63 -14.54
N THR A 273 -8.47 5.23 -14.65
CA THR A 273 -8.71 6.51 -15.34
C THR A 273 -7.89 7.65 -14.74
N THR A 274 -7.75 7.69 -13.41
CA THR A 274 -6.95 8.70 -12.70
C THR A 274 -5.48 8.55 -13.05
N ILE A 275 -4.92 7.34 -12.91
CA ILE A 275 -3.53 7.03 -13.26
C ILE A 275 -3.24 7.39 -14.72
N ALA A 276 -4.11 6.96 -15.66
CA ALA A 276 -3.96 7.26 -17.08
C ALA A 276 -4.04 8.78 -17.39
N ARG A 277 -4.88 9.52 -16.65
CA ARG A 277 -5.04 10.98 -16.81
C ARG A 277 -3.86 11.77 -16.23
N THR A 278 -3.36 11.40 -15.05
CA THR A 278 -2.14 11.98 -14.46
C THR A 278 -0.93 11.71 -15.36
N LEU A 279 -0.76 10.46 -15.80
CA LEU A 279 0.31 10.07 -16.72
C LEU A 279 0.25 10.82 -18.05
N PHE A 280 -0.94 10.97 -18.64
CA PHE A 280 -1.16 11.80 -19.83
C PHE A 280 -0.81 13.28 -19.59
N SER A 281 -1.19 13.84 -18.44
CA SER A 281 -0.84 15.22 -18.08
C SER A 281 0.66 15.43 -17.96
N ILE A 282 1.41 14.42 -17.50
CA ILE A 282 2.87 14.48 -17.38
C ILE A 282 3.52 14.37 -18.76
N ILE A 283 3.27 13.29 -19.51
CA ILE A 283 4.08 12.95 -20.70
C ILE A 283 3.57 13.55 -22.02
N SER A 284 2.39 14.18 -22.04
CA SER A 284 1.77 14.70 -23.29
C SER A 284 2.63 15.72 -24.05
N HIS A 285 3.51 16.46 -23.36
CA HIS A 285 4.36 17.48 -23.98
C HIS A 285 5.46 16.93 -24.89
N ASP A 286 5.81 15.65 -24.78
CA ASP A 286 6.81 14.96 -25.60
C ASP A 286 6.29 14.46 -26.96
N PHE A 287 5.01 14.69 -27.27
CA PHE A 287 4.32 14.13 -28.44
C PHE A 287 3.76 15.24 -29.34
N THR A 288 3.74 14.98 -30.64
CA THR A 288 3.29 15.99 -31.63
C THR A 288 1.77 16.14 -31.68
N HIS A 289 1.04 15.08 -31.33
CA HIS A 289 -0.42 15.02 -31.32
C HIS A 289 -0.84 14.16 -30.13
N THR A 290 -1.89 14.55 -29.40
CA THR A 290 -2.33 13.85 -28.20
C THR A 290 -3.84 13.72 -28.17
N ALA A 291 -4.36 12.65 -27.56
CA ALA A 291 -5.81 12.45 -27.39
C ALA A 291 -6.14 11.63 -26.15
N PHE A 292 -7.14 12.08 -25.39
CA PHE A 292 -7.79 11.29 -24.35
C PHE A 292 -9.21 10.94 -24.81
N VAL A 293 -9.44 9.69 -25.20
CA VAL A 293 -10.71 9.18 -25.71
C VAL A 293 -11.36 8.32 -24.63
N GLU A 294 -12.55 8.72 -24.19
CA GLU A 294 -13.38 7.92 -23.29
C GLU A 294 -14.24 7.00 -24.16
N SER A 295 -14.17 5.69 -23.93
CA SER A 295 -14.78 4.71 -24.82
C SER A 295 -16.31 4.70 -24.67
N THR A 296 -17.01 5.39 -25.56
CA THR A 296 -18.48 5.47 -25.51
C THR A 296 -19.13 4.08 -25.56
N LYS A 297 -20.16 3.89 -24.74
CA LYS A 297 -20.97 2.66 -24.73
C LYS A 297 -21.86 2.58 -25.97
N ARG A 298 -22.15 1.36 -26.41
CA ARG A 298 -22.84 1.04 -27.67
C ARG A 298 -24.24 1.66 -27.76
N GLY A 299 -24.34 2.83 -28.40
CA GLY A 299 -25.60 3.53 -28.69
C GLY A 299 -26.23 3.19 -30.05
N TYR A 300 -25.59 2.34 -30.84
CA TYR A 300 -25.99 1.99 -32.21
C TYR A 300 -26.15 0.48 -32.38
N ASN A 301 -27.16 0.08 -33.17
CA ASN A 301 -27.41 -1.33 -33.49
C ASN A 301 -26.48 -1.89 -34.59
N ASP A 302 -25.92 -1.03 -35.44
CA ASP A 302 -24.94 -1.41 -36.48
C ASP A 302 -23.49 -1.25 -35.96
N ASP A 303 -22.72 -2.33 -36.08
CA ASP A 303 -21.30 -2.36 -35.75
C ASP A 303 -20.46 -1.43 -36.64
N THR A 304 -20.89 -1.21 -37.89
CA THR A 304 -20.14 -0.41 -38.88
C THR A 304 -20.21 1.08 -38.54
N ALA A 305 -21.42 1.62 -38.36
CA ALA A 305 -21.66 2.97 -37.88
C ALA A 305 -20.99 3.24 -36.53
N PHE A 306 -21.03 2.28 -35.59
CA PHE A 306 -20.37 2.45 -34.30
C PHE A 306 -18.84 2.49 -34.41
N LYS A 307 -18.22 1.61 -35.22
CA LYS A 307 -16.78 1.67 -35.50
C LYS A 307 -16.37 2.98 -36.16
N LEU A 308 -17.16 3.50 -37.11
CA LEU A 308 -16.90 4.78 -37.77
C LEU A 308 -16.90 5.91 -36.74
N HIS A 309 -17.95 5.97 -35.91
CA HIS A 309 -18.09 7.00 -34.87
C HIS A 309 -16.94 7.00 -33.84
N LEU A 310 -16.45 5.82 -33.42
CA LEU A 310 -15.29 5.72 -32.53
C LEU A 310 -14.01 6.23 -33.20
N GLN A 311 -13.81 5.98 -34.50
CA GLN A 311 -12.67 6.48 -35.24
C GLN A 311 -12.77 8.01 -35.52
N GLU A 312 -13.98 8.55 -35.71
CA GLU A 312 -14.23 10.00 -35.74
C GLU A 312 -13.89 10.66 -34.40
N GLN A 313 -14.30 10.07 -33.26
CA GLN A 313 -13.95 10.58 -31.93
C GLN A 313 -12.44 10.57 -31.65
N LEU A 314 -11.72 9.55 -32.12
CA LEU A 314 -10.25 9.53 -32.05
C LEU A 314 -9.67 10.65 -32.92
N LEU A 315 -10.00 10.68 -34.21
CA LEU A 315 -9.38 11.61 -35.17
C LEU A 315 -9.68 13.08 -34.87
N SER A 316 -10.92 13.40 -34.48
CA SER A 316 -11.31 14.77 -34.12
C SER A 316 -10.53 15.29 -32.92
N LYS A 317 -10.24 14.45 -31.92
CA LYS A 317 -9.39 14.80 -30.78
C LYS A 317 -7.89 14.83 -31.14
N THR A 318 -7.37 13.83 -31.85
CA THR A 318 -5.94 13.74 -32.20
C THR A 318 -5.51 14.81 -33.23
N LEU A 319 -6.42 15.35 -34.03
CA LEU A 319 -6.14 16.34 -35.07
C LEU A 319 -6.76 17.74 -34.80
N ASP A 320 -7.35 17.95 -33.62
CA ASP A 320 -8.17 19.12 -33.23
C ASP A 320 -9.14 19.61 -34.33
N HIS A 321 -9.85 18.66 -34.95
CA HIS A 321 -10.80 18.92 -36.03
C HIS A 321 -12.19 18.43 -35.63
N LYS A 322 -12.95 19.30 -34.95
CA LYS A 322 -14.21 18.96 -34.27
C LYS A 322 -15.29 18.40 -35.20
N ASP A 323 -15.39 18.90 -36.43
CA ASP A 323 -16.40 18.48 -37.41
C ASP A 323 -15.89 17.43 -38.43
N LEU A 324 -14.92 16.59 -38.04
CA LEU A 324 -14.34 15.58 -38.95
C LEU A 324 -15.26 14.36 -39.09
N LYS A 325 -15.85 14.20 -40.28
CA LYS A 325 -16.57 12.98 -40.68
C LYS A 325 -15.67 12.03 -41.47
N ILE A 326 -15.95 10.73 -41.42
CA ILE A 326 -15.25 9.72 -42.22
C ILE A 326 -16.22 8.75 -42.93
N ASP A 327 -15.94 8.46 -44.21
CA ASP A 327 -16.76 7.53 -45.01
C ASP A 327 -16.33 6.06 -44.88
N HIS A 328 -15.14 5.80 -44.30
CA HIS A 328 -14.59 4.44 -44.14
C HIS A 328 -13.58 4.34 -42.98
N LEU A 329 -13.35 3.11 -42.50
CA LEU A 329 -12.52 2.80 -41.32
C LEU A 329 -10.99 2.86 -41.54
N GLY A 330 -10.51 3.36 -42.68
CA GLY A 330 -9.09 3.48 -43.01
C GLY A 330 -8.48 4.86 -42.73
N VAL A 331 -9.25 5.86 -42.27
CA VAL A 331 -8.75 7.24 -42.14
C VAL A 331 -7.74 7.39 -41.01
N ALA A 332 -7.87 6.62 -39.91
CA ALA A 332 -6.91 6.63 -38.81
C ALA A 332 -5.50 6.22 -39.29
N GLU A 333 -5.39 5.07 -39.95
CA GLU A 333 -4.13 4.60 -40.55
C GLU A 333 -3.56 5.65 -41.51
N ALA A 334 -4.38 6.15 -42.44
CA ALA A 334 -3.93 7.10 -43.46
C ALA A 334 -3.51 8.49 -42.93
N ARG A 335 -3.92 8.89 -41.72
CA ARG A 335 -3.62 10.22 -41.14
C ARG A 335 -2.68 10.23 -39.94
N LEU A 336 -2.46 9.09 -39.29
CA LEU A 336 -1.64 8.99 -38.06
C LEU A 336 -0.33 8.20 -38.26
N LYS A 337 -0.20 7.42 -39.34
CA LYS A 337 0.95 6.54 -39.64
C LYS A 337 2.33 7.22 -39.58
N ASP A 338 2.44 8.50 -39.94
CA ASP A 338 3.71 9.23 -39.95
C ASP A 338 3.83 10.23 -38.78
N LYS A 339 2.98 10.11 -37.74
CA LYS A 339 2.91 11.04 -36.60
C LYS A 339 3.29 10.36 -35.28
N LYS A 340 4.13 11.01 -34.48
CA LYS A 340 4.41 10.62 -33.08
C LYS A 340 3.25 11.06 -32.18
N VAL A 341 2.37 10.12 -31.80
CA VAL A 341 1.13 10.38 -31.04
C VAL A 341 1.14 9.79 -29.63
N LEU A 342 0.42 10.44 -28.71
CA LEU A 342 0.02 9.86 -27.42
C LEU A 342 -1.51 9.72 -27.38
N VAL A 343 -2.01 8.48 -27.34
CA VAL A 343 -3.45 8.19 -27.29
C VAL A 343 -3.78 7.43 -26.03
N VAL A 344 -4.74 7.93 -25.24
CA VAL A 344 -5.38 7.17 -24.16
C VAL A 344 -6.77 6.74 -24.62
N LEU A 345 -7.06 5.45 -24.55
CA LEU A 345 -8.37 4.84 -24.74
C LEU A 345 -8.88 4.35 -23.37
N ASP A 346 -9.77 5.12 -22.75
CA ASP A 346 -10.23 4.89 -21.37
C ASP A 346 -11.54 4.10 -21.32
N ASP A 347 -11.60 3.16 -20.38
CA ASP A 347 -12.69 2.22 -20.10
C ASP A 347 -13.20 1.41 -21.30
N VAL A 348 -12.27 0.81 -22.05
CA VAL A 348 -12.58 -0.13 -23.15
C VAL A 348 -13.18 -1.42 -22.58
N GLU A 349 -14.39 -1.77 -23.04
CA GLU A 349 -15.13 -2.97 -22.59
C GLU A 349 -15.20 -4.07 -23.66
N GLU A 350 -15.01 -3.74 -24.95
CA GLU A 350 -15.07 -4.70 -26.06
C GLU A 350 -13.83 -4.61 -26.98
N ALA A 351 -13.34 -5.76 -27.46
CA ALA A 351 -12.26 -5.81 -28.44
C ALA A 351 -12.60 -5.09 -29.77
N MET A 352 -13.89 -4.91 -30.07
CA MET A 352 -14.36 -4.16 -31.23
C MET A 352 -14.03 -2.67 -31.15
N GLN A 353 -14.04 -2.08 -29.95
CA GLN A 353 -13.67 -0.67 -29.73
C GLN A 353 -12.19 -0.44 -30.05
N LEU A 354 -11.31 -1.37 -29.65
CA LEU A 354 -9.89 -1.37 -30.03
C LEU A 354 -9.69 -1.51 -31.54
N GLN A 355 -10.41 -2.43 -32.20
CA GLN A 355 -10.33 -2.60 -33.65
C GLN A 355 -10.77 -1.36 -34.44
N ALA A 356 -11.63 -0.50 -33.88
CA ALA A 356 -12.06 0.74 -34.50
C ALA A 356 -11.01 1.87 -34.38
N MET A 357 -10.38 1.99 -33.21
CA MET A 357 -9.54 3.14 -32.84
C MET A 357 -8.04 2.88 -33.02
N ALA A 358 -7.55 1.68 -32.70
CA ALA A 358 -6.12 1.38 -32.67
C ALA A 358 -5.86 -0.06 -33.15
N CYS A 359 -6.32 -0.40 -34.36
CA CYS A 359 -6.37 -1.79 -34.84
C CYS A 359 -5.00 -2.49 -34.90
N LYS A 360 -3.92 -1.73 -35.18
CA LYS A 360 -2.54 -2.22 -35.27
C LYS A 360 -1.56 -1.10 -34.92
N THR A 361 -0.33 -1.46 -34.54
CA THR A 361 0.75 -0.49 -34.34
C THR A 361 1.16 0.25 -35.61
N GLN A 362 0.96 -0.31 -36.80
CA GLN A 362 1.26 0.36 -38.08
C GLN A 362 0.37 1.58 -38.39
N TRP A 363 -0.67 1.85 -37.57
CA TRP A 363 -1.51 3.03 -37.68
C TRP A 363 -0.85 4.32 -37.18
N PHE A 364 0.33 4.23 -36.54
CA PHE A 364 0.97 5.34 -35.84
C PHE A 364 2.45 5.45 -36.19
N GLY A 365 3.02 6.65 -36.12
CA GLY A 365 4.44 6.90 -36.42
C GLY A 365 5.38 6.55 -35.27
N CYS A 366 6.68 6.46 -35.58
CA CYS A 366 7.75 6.11 -34.63
C CYS A 366 7.66 6.93 -33.32
N GLY A 367 7.96 6.28 -32.20
CA GLY A 367 7.89 6.86 -30.86
C GLY A 367 6.47 7.07 -30.32
N SER A 368 5.42 6.59 -30.99
CA SER A 368 4.03 6.72 -30.50
C SER A 368 3.73 5.81 -29.30
N ARG A 369 2.81 6.24 -28.44
CA ARG A 369 2.34 5.49 -27.27
C ARG A 369 0.81 5.44 -27.22
N ILE A 370 0.27 4.25 -27.04
CA ILE A 370 -1.18 4.00 -26.93
C ILE A 370 -1.43 3.32 -25.58
N ILE A 371 -2.19 3.98 -24.70
CA ILE A 371 -2.51 3.53 -23.34
C ILE A 371 -3.99 3.14 -23.32
N ILE A 372 -4.31 1.94 -22.84
CA ILE A 372 -5.66 1.38 -22.93
C ILE A 372 -6.11 0.94 -21.55
N THR A 373 -7.13 1.57 -20.96
CA THR A 373 -7.65 1.14 -19.66
C THR A 373 -8.85 0.20 -19.85
N THR A 374 -8.92 -0.88 -19.04
CA THR A 374 -10.03 -1.84 -19.12
C THR A 374 -10.28 -2.57 -17.79
N LYS A 375 -11.47 -3.13 -17.65
CA LYS A 375 -11.85 -4.07 -16.58
C LYS A 375 -11.59 -5.53 -16.96
N ASP A 376 -11.49 -5.87 -18.26
CA ASP A 376 -11.46 -7.25 -18.76
C ASP A 376 -10.16 -7.54 -19.54
N ILE A 377 -9.29 -8.40 -18.98
CA ILE A 377 -8.00 -8.71 -19.60
C ILE A 377 -8.15 -9.50 -20.92
N LYS A 378 -9.30 -10.12 -21.20
CA LYS A 378 -9.54 -10.77 -22.51
C LYS A 378 -9.50 -9.75 -23.65
N VAL A 379 -9.93 -8.51 -23.42
CA VAL A 379 -9.92 -7.44 -24.42
C VAL A 379 -8.49 -7.13 -24.89
N LEU A 380 -7.53 -7.09 -23.95
CA LEU A 380 -6.10 -6.88 -24.25
C LEU A 380 -5.47 -8.12 -24.92
N LYS A 381 -5.72 -9.31 -24.36
CA LYS A 381 -5.18 -10.58 -24.88
C LYS A 381 -5.67 -10.91 -26.29
N ALA A 382 -6.95 -10.70 -26.57
CA ALA A 382 -7.52 -10.91 -27.90
C ALA A 382 -6.99 -9.92 -28.96
N HIS A 383 -6.41 -8.80 -28.52
CA HIS A 383 -5.74 -7.82 -29.37
C HIS A 383 -4.22 -8.04 -29.46
N GLY A 384 -3.65 -9.05 -28.76
CA GLY A 384 -2.22 -9.34 -28.76
C GLY A 384 -1.37 -8.36 -27.94
N ILE A 385 -1.97 -7.60 -27.01
CA ILE A 385 -1.24 -6.62 -26.18
C ILE A 385 -0.53 -7.37 -25.05
N ASN A 386 0.80 -7.48 -25.18
CA ASN A 386 1.65 -8.20 -24.22
C ASN A 386 2.07 -7.33 -23.02
N HIS A 387 2.13 -6.01 -23.18
CA HIS A 387 2.47 -5.08 -22.10
C HIS A 387 1.20 -4.72 -21.31
N VAL A 388 0.98 -5.39 -20.18
CA VAL A 388 -0.18 -5.18 -19.32
C VAL A 388 0.25 -4.85 -17.90
N TYR A 389 -0.09 -3.65 -17.44
CA TYR A 389 0.03 -3.21 -16.06
C TYR A 389 -1.24 -3.55 -15.29
N HIS A 390 -1.11 -4.25 -14.15
CA HIS A 390 -2.22 -4.51 -13.23
C HIS A 390 -2.18 -3.53 -12.06
N VAL A 391 -3.20 -2.68 -11.93
CA VAL A 391 -3.30 -1.72 -10.83
C VAL A 391 -3.59 -2.47 -9.52
N GLY A 392 -2.62 -2.46 -8.61
CA GLY A 392 -2.77 -2.99 -7.26
C GLY A 392 -3.73 -2.18 -6.39
N TYR A 393 -4.08 -2.71 -5.22
CA TYR A 393 -4.71 -1.91 -4.17
C TYR A 393 -3.65 -1.06 -3.45
N PRO A 394 -3.98 0.17 -3.01
CA PRO A 394 -3.06 1.00 -2.25
C PRO A 394 -2.56 0.32 -0.96
N ARG A 395 -1.42 0.78 -0.47
CA ARG A 395 -0.91 0.46 0.88
C ARG A 395 -1.92 0.91 1.93
N TRP A 396 -1.81 0.38 3.14
CA TRP A 396 -2.80 0.69 4.18
C TRP A 396 -2.74 2.17 4.62
N SER A 397 -1.56 2.78 4.64
CA SER A 397 -1.34 4.22 4.84
C SER A 397 -2.03 5.04 3.75
N GLU A 398 -1.73 4.77 2.48
CA GLU A 398 -2.32 5.43 1.32
C GLU A 398 -3.86 5.33 1.32
N ALA A 399 -4.41 4.17 1.69
CA ALA A 399 -5.85 3.97 1.84
C ALA A 399 -6.48 4.82 2.96
N LEU A 400 -5.75 5.02 4.07
CA LEU A 400 -6.17 5.92 5.14
C LEU A 400 -6.11 7.39 4.68
N GLU A 401 -5.05 7.80 4.00
CA GLU A 401 -4.89 9.16 3.48
C GLU A 401 -6.00 9.54 2.48
N ILE A 402 -6.35 8.63 1.56
CA ILE A 402 -7.47 8.83 0.60
C ILE A 402 -8.80 9.04 1.34
N LEU A 403 -9.06 8.26 2.40
CA LEU A 403 -10.25 8.45 3.24
C LEU A 403 -10.21 9.79 3.98
N CYS A 404 -9.07 10.15 4.58
CA CYS A 404 -8.91 11.37 5.37
C CYS A 404 -9.01 12.64 4.52
N LEU A 405 -8.43 12.66 3.32
CA LEU A 405 -8.61 13.77 2.36
C LEU A 405 -10.10 13.94 1.99
N SER A 406 -10.80 12.82 1.78
CA SER A 406 -12.23 12.84 1.42
C SER A 406 -13.15 13.22 2.59
N ALA A 407 -12.79 12.87 3.83
CA ALA A 407 -13.60 13.08 5.03
C ALA A 407 -13.30 14.39 5.79
N PHE A 408 -12.06 14.85 5.76
CA PHE A 408 -11.57 15.99 6.57
C PHE A 408 -10.88 17.06 5.72
N GLY A 409 -10.47 16.76 4.47
CA GLY A 409 -9.68 17.67 3.63
C GLY A 409 -8.18 17.68 3.95
N GLN A 410 -7.68 16.72 4.74
CA GLN A 410 -6.29 16.60 5.17
C GLN A 410 -5.84 15.13 5.20
N LYS A 411 -4.53 14.87 5.07
CA LYS A 411 -4.00 13.49 4.92
C LYS A 411 -4.13 12.62 6.19
N SER A 412 -4.22 13.22 7.38
CA SER A 412 -4.43 12.53 8.66
C SER A 412 -5.86 12.67 9.20
N PRO A 413 -6.36 11.74 10.04
CA PRO A 413 -7.64 11.91 10.71
C PRO A 413 -7.60 13.01 11.78
N TYR A 414 -8.74 13.63 12.06
CA TYR A 414 -8.86 14.48 13.26
C TYR A 414 -8.67 13.66 14.54
N ALA A 415 -8.10 14.33 15.55
CA ALA A 415 -7.85 13.81 16.88
C ALA A 415 -9.08 13.10 17.48
N GLY A 416 -8.99 11.78 17.67
CA GLY A 416 -10.05 10.93 18.21
C GLY A 416 -10.89 10.18 17.17
N PHE A 417 -10.67 10.36 15.86
CA PHE A 417 -11.35 9.60 14.79
C PHE A 417 -10.57 8.37 14.33
N GLU A 418 -9.40 8.08 14.90
CA GLU A 418 -8.44 7.09 14.39
C GLU A 418 -9.05 5.68 14.31
N GLU A 419 -9.67 5.19 15.38
CA GLU A 419 -10.31 3.86 15.35
C GLU A 419 -11.49 3.77 14.37
N LEU A 420 -12.20 4.89 14.17
CA LEU A 420 -13.33 4.95 13.24
C LEU A 420 -12.87 4.96 11.79
N THR A 421 -11.82 5.71 11.44
CA THR A 421 -11.25 5.67 10.10
C THR A 421 -10.60 4.33 9.78
N MET A 422 -9.93 3.69 10.75
CA MET A 422 -9.42 2.32 10.59
C MET A 422 -10.55 1.34 10.25
N GLU A 423 -11.71 1.45 10.92
CA GLU A 423 -12.86 0.60 10.59
C GLU A 423 -13.42 0.91 9.19
N VAL A 424 -13.61 2.18 8.84
CA VAL A 424 -14.12 2.59 7.52
C VAL A 424 -13.18 2.14 6.38
N VAL A 425 -11.85 2.20 6.56
CA VAL A 425 -10.86 1.66 5.60
C VAL A 425 -11.04 0.14 5.43
N SER A 426 -11.30 -0.59 6.52
CA SER A 426 -11.54 -2.04 6.49
C SER A 426 -12.82 -2.39 5.72
N LEU A 427 -13.94 -1.68 6.00
CA LEU A 427 -15.21 -1.85 5.30
C LEU A 427 -15.07 -1.53 3.79
N ALA A 428 -14.43 -0.41 3.45
CA ALA A 428 -14.14 -0.02 2.07
C ALA A 428 -13.14 -0.95 1.35
N GLY A 429 -12.48 -1.88 2.08
CA GLY A 429 -11.56 -2.86 1.54
C GLY A 429 -10.40 -2.25 0.75
N LYS A 430 -9.94 -1.07 1.14
CA LYS A 430 -8.93 -0.25 0.42
C LYS A 430 -9.26 0.15 -1.03
N LEU A 431 -10.51 0.05 -1.50
CA LEU A 431 -10.84 0.52 -2.86
C LEU A 431 -10.91 2.06 -2.88
N PRO A 432 -10.11 2.79 -3.70
CA PRO A 432 -10.11 4.26 -3.73
C PRO A 432 -11.50 4.89 -3.88
N LEU A 433 -12.35 4.35 -4.77
CA LEU A 433 -13.74 4.79 -4.92
C LEU A 433 -14.60 4.56 -3.66
N GLY A 434 -14.38 3.45 -2.95
CA GLY A 434 -15.11 3.16 -1.70
C GLY A 434 -14.68 4.10 -0.58
N LEU A 435 -13.37 4.32 -0.46
CA LEU A 435 -12.77 5.24 0.52
C LEU A 435 -13.25 6.68 0.30
N SER A 436 -13.27 7.16 -0.95
CA SER A 436 -13.68 8.54 -1.25
C SER A 436 -15.17 8.77 -1.07
N VAL A 437 -16.03 7.81 -1.44
CA VAL A 437 -17.47 7.90 -1.20
C VAL A 437 -17.81 7.81 0.29
N PHE A 438 -17.23 6.87 1.04
CA PHE A 438 -17.45 6.78 2.49
C PHE A 438 -16.90 8.01 3.23
N GLY A 439 -15.74 8.53 2.83
CA GLY A 439 -15.19 9.78 3.38
C GLY A 439 -16.09 10.98 3.08
N SER A 440 -16.50 11.16 1.81
CA SER A 440 -17.38 12.26 1.43
C SER A 440 -18.78 12.17 2.06
N TYR A 441 -19.28 10.97 2.37
CA TYR A 441 -20.52 10.78 3.12
C TYR A 441 -20.38 11.22 4.59
N MET A 442 -19.23 10.91 5.20
CA MET A 442 -18.91 11.24 6.59
C MET A 442 -18.38 12.69 6.79
N ARG A 443 -18.15 13.44 5.71
CA ARG A 443 -17.53 14.77 5.74
C ARG A 443 -18.38 15.78 6.51
N GLY A 444 -17.77 16.37 7.55
CA GLY A 444 -18.44 17.34 8.43
C GLY A 444 -19.35 16.74 9.50
N MET A 445 -19.48 15.41 9.59
CA MET A 445 -20.18 14.75 10.70
C MET A 445 -19.31 14.70 11.96
N SER A 446 -19.95 14.79 13.13
CA SER A 446 -19.31 14.59 14.43
C SER A 446 -18.95 13.12 14.71
N LYS A 447 -18.09 12.88 15.70
CA LYS A 447 -17.66 11.53 16.10
C LYS A 447 -18.84 10.62 16.49
N ASP A 448 -19.85 11.16 17.15
CA ASP A 448 -21.04 10.40 17.54
C ASP A 448 -21.90 10.05 16.32
N GLU A 449 -22.03 10.97 15.35
CA GLU A 449 -22.73 10.71 14.09
C GLU A 449 -22.02 9.63 13.25
N TRP A 450 -20.68 9.65 13.15
CA TRP A 450 -19.91 8.55 12.53
C TRP A 450 -20.23 7.21 13.19
N THR A 451 -20.28 7.18 14.53
CA THR A 451 -20.56 5.97 15.31
C THR A 451 -21.97 5.44 15.06
N HIS A 452 -22.96 6.31 14.86
CA HIS A 452 -24.33 5.93 14.47
C HIS A 452 -24.47 5.58 12.98
N ALA A 453 -23.61 6.13 12.10
CA ALA A 453 -23.63 5.89 10.67
C ALA A 453 -22.91 4.59 10.26
N LEU A 454 -21.88 4.16 10.99
CA LEU A 454 -21.13 2.93 10.72
C LEU A 454 -22.01 1.67 10.56
N PRO A 455 -22.98 1.36 11.46
CA PRO A 455 -23.90 0.24 11.27
C PRO A 455 -24.65 0.26 9.93
N ARG A 456 -24.94 1.46 9.38
CA ARG A 456 -25.58 1.59 8.07
C ARG A 456 -24.61 1.27 6.93
N LEU A 457 -23.36 1.73 6.99
CA LEU A 457 -22.34 1.37 5.98
C LEU A 457 -22.03 -0.14 5.98
N ARG A 458 -22.06 -0.79 7.15
CA ARG A 458 -21.90 -2.27 7.27
C ARG A 458 -23.04 -3.06 6.64
N THR A 459 -24.23 -2.48 6.48
CA THR A 459 -25.47 -3.18 6.07
C THR A 459 -26.03 -2.71 4.73
N SER A 460 -25.65 -1.52 4.25
CA SER A 460 -26.09 -0.91 3.00
C SER A 460 -24.91 -0.27 2.28
N LEU A 461 -24.69 -0.69 1.04
CA LEU A 461 -23.77 -0.08 0.09
C LEU A 461 -24.30 1.32 -0.30
N ASP A 462 -23.40 2.27 -0.58
CA ASP A 462 -23.81 3.56 -1.14
C ASP A 462 -24.28 3.39 -2.59
N GLY A 463 -25.31 4.16 -2.99
CA GLY A 463 -25.90 4.05 -4.33
C GLY A 463 -24.94 4.37 -5.47
N ASN A 464 -23.91 5.18 -5.26
CA ASN A 464 -22.88 5.45 -6.27
C ASN A 464 -21.89 4.29 -6.38
N ILE A 465 -21.53 3.67 -5.26
CA ILE A 465 -20.70 2.45 -5.24
C ILE A 465 -21.47 1.30 -5.87
N GLU A 466 -22.74 1.08 -5.51
CA GLU A 466 -23.60 0.07 -6.16
C GLU A 466 -23.62 0.33 -7.67
N LYS A 467 -23.93 1.55 -8.12
CA LYS A 467 -24.00 1.88 -9.55
C LYS A 467 -22.71 1.55 -10.31
N VAL A 468 -21.53 1.87 -9.78
CA VAL A 468 -20.24 1.63 -10.47
C VAL A 468 -19.85 0.15 -10.48
N LEU A 469 -20.03 -0.56 -9.35
CA LEU A 469 -19.70 -1.99 -9.27
C LEU A 469 -20.71 -2.83 -10.08
N ARG A 470 -22.00 -2.50 -10.00
CA ARG A 470 -23.10 -3.24 -10.61
C ARG A 470 -23.06 -3.25 -12.13
N LEU A 471 -22.56 -2.20 -12.78
CA LEU A 471 -22.29 -2.20 -14.23
C LEU A 471 -21.41 -3.39 -14.67
N SER A 472 -20.46 -3.81 -13.83
CA SER A 472 -19.57 -4.94 -14.13
C SER A 472 -20.24 -6.31 -13.90
N TYR A 473 -21.25 -6.36 -13.03
CA TYR A 473 -22.08 -7.54 -12.77
C TYR A 473 -23.21 -7.70 -13.81
N ASP A 474 -23.90 -6.61 -14.18
CA ASP A 474 -25.01 -6.64 -15.13
C ASP A 474 -24.55 -7.08 -16.53
N ALA A 475 -23.28 -6.83 -16.88
CA ALA A 475 -22.60 -7.28 -18.10
C ALA A 475 -22.16 -8.77 -18.13
N LEU A 476 -22.38 -9.54 -17.06
CA LEU A 476 -22.15 -10.98 -17.01
C LEU A 476 -23.33 -11.77 -17.64
N CYS A 477 -23.11 -13.02 -18.08
CA CYS A 477 -24.22 -13.90 -18.44
C CYS A 477 -24.93 -14.43 -17.18
N ASP A 478 -26.15 -14.96 -17.30
CA ASP A 478 -26.96 -15.31 -16.11
C ASP A 478 -26.39 -16.50 -15.30
N LYS A 479 -25.57 -17.35 -15.94
CA LYS A 479 -24.77 -18.38 -15.25
C LYS A 479 -23.67 -17.75 -14.41
N ASP A 480 -22.87 -16.85 -14.99
CA ASP A 480 -21.79 -16.14 -14.30
C ASP A 480 -22.32 -15.24 -13.18
N LYS A 481 -23.46 -14.57 -13.38
CA LYS A 481 -24.19 -13.83 -12.34
C LYS A 481 -24.56 -14.74 -11.17
N THR A 482 -25.12 -15.92 -11.47
CA THR A 482 -25.48 -16.90 -10.46
C THR A 482 -24.24 -17.44 -9.72
N LEU A 483 -23.13 -17.68 -10.43
CA LEU A 483 -21.86 -18.08 -9.82
C LEU A 483 -21.26 -16.99 -8.92
N PHE A 484 -21.25 -15.74 -9.37
CA PHE A 484 -20.80 -14.58 -8.59
C PHE A 484 -21.53 -14.49 -7.25
N LEU A 485 -22.86 -14.70 -7.25
CA LEU A 485 -23.67 -14.70 -6.03
C LEU A 485 -23.34 -15.89 -5.11
N HIS A 486 -23.08 -17.09 -5.63
CA HIS A 486 -22.61 -18.22 -4.81
C HIS A 486 -21.26 -17.90 -4.14
N ILE A 487 -20.33 -17.23 -4.84
CA ILE A 487 -19.04 -16.82 -4.26
C ILE A 487 -19.22 -15.72 -3.22
N ALA A 488 -20.04 -14.69 -3.49
CA ALA A 488 -20.30 -13.59 -2.56
C ALA A 488 -20.98 -14.07 -1.26
N CYS A 489 -21.94 -15.00 -1.36
CA CYS A 489 -22.66 -15.53 -0.23
C CYS A 489 -21.87 -16.61 0.54
N PHE A 490 -21.30 -17.60 -0.16
CA PHE A 490 -20.66 -18.76 0.47
C PHE A 490 -19.15 -18.86 0.20
N PHE A 491 -18.71 -18.89 -1.06
CA PHE A 491 -17.36 -19.41 -1.36
C PHE A 491 -16.20 -18.40 -1.25
N LYS A 492 -16.43 -17.16 -0.83
CA LYS A 492 -15.35 -16.24 -0.43
C LYS A 492 -14.54 -16.85 0.72
N HIS A 493 -13.21 -16.81 0.60
CA HIS A 493 -12.23 -17.42 1.51
C HIS A 493 -12.32 -18.96 1.65
N GLU A 494 -13.04 -19.65 0.76
CA GLU A 494 -12.88 -21.10 0.55
C GLU A 494 -11.83 -21.37 -0.55
N LYS A 495 -11.38 -22.63 -0.67
CA LYS A 495 -10.55 -23.04 -1.82
C LYS A 495 -11.38 -23.04 -3.10
N ALA A 496 -10.78 -22.69 -4.24
CA ALA A 496 -11.43 -22.78 -5.54
C ALA A 496 -11.81 -24.23 -5.87
N LYS A 497 -10.95 -25.21 -5.51
CA LYS A 497 -11.29 -26.63 -5.58
C LYS A 497 -12.57 -26.99 -4.79
N ASP A 498 -12.66 -26.59 -3.52
CA ASP A 498 -13.82 -26.90 -2.65
C ASP A 498 -15.14 -26.33 -3.25
N MET A 499 -15.07 -25.19 -3.95
CA MET A 499 -16.21 -24.56 -4.63
C MET A 499 -16.60 -25.26 -5.93
N LEU A 500 -15.62 -25.63 -6.75
CA LEU A 500 -15.83 -26.39 -8.00
C LEU A 500 -16.56 -27.72 -7.71
N GLU A 501 -16.16 -28.45 -6.68
CA GLU A 501 -16.78 -29.70 -6.25
C GLU A 501 -18.20 -29.51 -5.71
N CYS A 502 -18.40 -28.50 -4.86
CA CYS A 502 -19.71 -28.11 -4.34
C CYS A 502 -20.70 -27.66 -5.43
N LEU A 503 -20.23 -27.36 -6.65
CA LEU A 503 -21.05 -26.90 -7.77
C LEU A 503 -20.92 -27.79 -9.03
N GLU A 504 -20.20 -28.91 -8.98
CA GLU A 504 -19.88 -29.77 -10.13
C GLU A 504 -21.12 -30.25 -10.91
N GLU A 505 -22.12 -30.81 -10.21
CA GLU A 505 -23.43 -31.21 -10.78
C GLU A 505 -24.39 -30.03 -11.06
N SER A 506 -23.90 -28.83 -11.35
CA SER A 506 -24.75 -27.67 -11.68
C SER A 506 -24.58 -27.21 -13.13
N ASP A 507 -25.67 -26.74 -13.74
CA ASP A 507 -25.69 -26.24 -15.13
C ASP A 507 -24.87 -24.94 -15.34
N LEU A 508 -24.08 -24.48 -14.36
CA LEU A 508 -23.43 -23.18 -14.34
C LEU A 508 -22.12 -23.10 -15.16
N ASP A 509 -21.52 -24.22 -15.56
CA ASP A 509 -20.13 -24.28 -16.09
C ASP A 509 -19.15 -23.50 -15.21
N VAL A 510 -19.06 -23.95 -13.96
CA VAL A 510 -18.35 -23.30 -12.84
C VAL A 510 -16.89 -22.97 -13.19
N LYS A 511 -16.23 -23.82 -13.97
CA LYS A 511 -14.83 -23.66 -14.36
C LYS A 511 -14.66 -22.55 -15.39
N HIS A 512 -15.54 -22.46 -16.39
CA HIS A 512 -15.50 -21.35 -17.35
C HIS A 512 -15.92 -20.02 -16.68
N GLY A 513 -16.99 -20.03 -15.89
CA GLY A 513 -17.48 -18.84 -15.19
C GLY A 513 -16.45 -18.28 -14.21
N LEU A 514 -15.73 -19.13 -13.45
CA LEU A 514 -14.66 -18.67 -12.56
C LEU A 514 -13.50 -18.02 -13.35
N GLN A 515 -13.19 -18.51 -14.54
CA GLN A 515 -12.22 -17.88 -15.43
C GLN A 515 -12.71 -16.48 -15.85
N VAL A 516 -13.96 -16.35 -16.32
CA VAL A 516 -14.58 -15.08 -16.73
C VAL A 516 -14.61 -14.06 -15.58
N LEU A 517 -15.00 -14.48 -14.37
CA LEU A 517 -15.02 -13.62 -13.18
C LEU A 517 -13.61 -13.14 -12.78
N THR A 518 -12.58 -13.96 -13.03
CA THR A 518 -11.18 -13.62 -12.76
C THR A 518 -10.64 -12.64 -13.80
N GLU A 519 -10.92 -12.88 -15.08
CA GLU A 519 -10.48 -12.02 -16.20
C GLU A 519 -11.09 -10.62 -16.14
N ARG A 520 -12.30 -10.50 -15.56
CA ARG A 520 -13.02 -9.24 -15.29
C ARG A 520 -12.70 -8.59 -13.94
N SER A 521 -11.70 -9.09 -13.21
CA SER A 521 -11.29 -8.60 -11.88
C SER A 521 -12.40 -8.57 -10.82
N LEU A 522 -13.44 -9.41 -10.94
CA LEU A 522 -14.52 -9.51 -9.95
C LEU A 522 -14.19 -10.48 -8.80
N VAL A 523 -13.33 -11.47 -9.10
CA VAL A 523 -12.78 -12.46 -8.17
C VAL A 523 -11.28 -12.58 -8.47
N SER A 524 -10.48 -12.96 -7.48
CA SER A 524 -9.10 -13.40 -7.70
C SER A 524 -8.82 -14.67 -6.90
N ILE A 525 -7.78 -15.42 -7.30
CA ILE A 525 -7.33 -16.64 -6.62
C ILE A 525 -5.91 -16.38 -6.14
N ASN A 526 -5.63 -16.62 -4.86
CA ASN A 526 -4.29 -16.40 -4.32
C ASN A 526 -3.33 -17.58 -4.64
N ARG A 527 -2.05 -17.44 -4.30
CA ARG A 527 -1.01 -18.47 -4.53
C ARG A 527 -1.24 -19.81 -3.79
N VAL A 528 -2.33 -19.93 -3.01
CA VAL A 528 -2.68 -21.09 -2.17
C VAL A 528 -4.10 -21.60 -2.50
N ASP A 529 -4.62 -21.30 -3.71
CA ASP A 529 -5.94 -21.69 -4.23
C ASP A 529 -7.17 -21.08 -3.51
N TYR A 530 -7.01 -20.07 -2.66
CA TYR A 530 -8.17 -19.44 -2.00
C TYR A 530 -8.83 -18.36 -2.85
N LEU A 531 -10.17 -18.41 -2.90
CA LEU A 531 -11.04 -17.43 -3.56
C LEU A 531 -11.10 -16.12 -2.77
N LEU A 532 -10.70 -15.02 -3.40
CA LEU A 532 -10.78 -13.67 -2.86
C LEU A 532 -11.78 -12.85 -3.67
N MET A 533 -12.71 -12.20 -2.97
CA MET A 533 -13.64 -11.21 -3.52
C MET A 533 -13.53 -9.94 -2.67
N HIS A 534 -13.59 -8.78 -3.31
CA HIS A 534 -13.53 -7.48 -2.62
C HIS A 534 -14.73 -7.29 -1.66
N SER A 535 -14.56 -6.55 -0.57
CA SER A 535 -15.62 -6.36 0.45
C SER A 535 -16.89 -5.75 -0.14
N LEU A 536 -16.75 -4.70 -0.94
CA LEU A 536 -17.87 -3.97 -1.54
C LEU A 536 -18.55 -4.79 -2.67
N LEU A 537 -17.79 -5.61 -3.40
CA LEU A 537 -18.36 -6.59 -4.34
C LEU A 537 -19.14 -7.69 -3.63
N GLN A 538 -18.64 -8.16 -2.47
CA GLN A 538 -19.37 -9.12 -1.64
C GLN A 538 -20.66 -8.51 -1.09
N GLN A 539 -20.60 -7.27 -0.57
CA GLN A 539 -21.75 -6.54 -0.04
C GLN A 539 -22.83 -6.34 -1.12
N MET A 540 -22.42 -5.90 -2.31
CA MET A 540 -23.31 -5.82 -3.49
C MET A 540 -23.97 -7.17 -3.80
N GLY A 541 -23.20 -8.26 -3.81
CA GLY A 541 -23.73 -9.61 -4.02
C GLY A 541 -24.74 -10.04 -2.96
N LYS A 542 -24.47 -9.75 -1.67
CA LYS A 542 -25.40 -10.04 -0.57
C LYS A 542 -26.68 -9.20 -0.67
N GLU A 543 -26.58 -7.94 -1.06
CA GLU A 543 -27.75 -7.07 -1.27
C GLU A 543 -28.59 -7.46 -2.48
N ILE A 544 -27.99 -7.93 -3.57
CA ILE A 544 -28.75 -8.45 -4.72
C ILE A 544 -29.68 -9.59 -4.26
N ILE A 545 -29.21 -10.49 -3.38
CA ILE A 545 -30.05 -11.52 -2.76
C ILE A 545 -31.08 -10.92 -1.78
N GLY A 546 -30.68 -9.97 -0.94
CA GLY A 546 -31.59 -9.30 0.01
C GLY A 546 -32.75 -8.56 -0.69
N LYS A 547 -32.51 -8.07 -1.91
CA LYS A 547 -33.47 -7.38 -2.78
C LYS A 547 -34.35 -8.34 -3.62
N GLU A 548 -34.16 -9.67 -3.57
CA GLU A 548 -34.97 -10.65 -4.33
C GLU A 548 -36.44 -10.70 -3.89
N ASP A 549 -36.67 -10.76 -2.58
CA ASP A 549 -37.99 -10.61 -1.97
C ASP A 549 -37.82 -9.86 -0.64
N ILE A 550 -38.28 -8.61 -0.60
CA ILE A 550 -38.12 -7.75 0.58
C ILE A 550 -39.04 -8.20 1.72
N ASN A 551 -40.21 -8.77 1.40
CA ASN A 551 -41.30 -8.99 2.35
C ASN A 551 -41.35 -10.42 2.90
N GLU A 552 -40.97 -11.42 2.10
CA GLU A 552 -40.91 -12.83 2.51
C GLU A 552 -39.48 -13.39 2.40
N PRO A 553 -38.66 -13.31 3.46
CA PRO A 553 -37.33 -13.91 3.49
C PRO A 553 -37.33 -15.39 3.08
N LYS A 554 -38.36 -16.16 3.45
CA LYS A 554 -38.54 -17.58 3.06
C LYS A 554 -38.66 -17.84 1.54
N ARG A 555 -38.72 -16.82 0.69
CA ARG A 555 -38.68 -16.95 -0.79
C ARG A 555 -37.32 -16.68 -1.42
N ARG A 556 -36.36 -16.08 -0.68
CA ARG A 556 -35.02 -15.74 -1.19
C ARG A 556 -34.20 -17.01 -1.48
N ARG A 557 -33.28 -16.95 -2.45
CA ARG A 557 -32.41 -18.09 -2.77
C ARG A 557 -31.42 -18.42 -1.66
N PHE A 558 -30.87 -17.40 -0.98
CA PHE A 558 -29.97 -17.57 0.15
C PHE A 558 -30.39 -16.72 1.35
N LEU A 559 -30.21 -17.25 2.57
CA LEU A 559 -30.41 -16.54 3.82
C LEU A 559 -29.06 -16.31 4.51
N MET A 560 -28.78 -15.08 4.93
CA MET A 560 -27.51 -14.66 5.56
C MET A 560 -27.69 -13.64 6.70
N ASP A 561 -28.92 -13.21 6.95
CA ASP A 561 -29.23 -12.33 8.08
C ASP A 561 -29.67 -13.20 9.26
N ALA A 562 -29.00 -13.07 10.40
CA ALA A 562 -29.22 -13.97 11.53
C ALA A 562 -30.66 -13.89 12.06
N HIS A 563 -31.26 -12.70 12.13
CA HIS A 563 -32.63 -12.53 12.62
C HIS A 563 -33.66 -13.15 11.66
N GLY A 564 -33.61 -12.79 10.37
CA GLY A 564 -34.49 -13.37 9.35
C GLY A 564 -34.29 -14.88 9.15
N ILE A 565 -33.10 -15.43 9.46
CA ILE A 565 -32.91 -16.89 9.54
C ILE A 565 -33.67 -17.48 10.73
N CYS A 566 -33.62 -16.86 11.92
CA CYS A 566 -34.35 -17.36 13.10
C CYS A 566 -35.87 -17.34 12.88
N ASP A 567 -36.40 -16.29 12.26
CA ASP A 567 -37.82 -16.19 11.92
C ASP A 567 -38.24 -17.30 10.94
N VAL A 568 -37.41 -17.58 9.94
CA VAL A 568 -37.68 -18.66 8.96
C VAL A 568 -37.48 -20.07 9.54
N LEU A 569 -36.58 -20.25 10.51
CA LEU A 569 -36.36 -21.54 11.18
C LEU A 569 -37.41 -21.85 12.28
N SER A 570 -38.25 -20.88 12.65
CA SER A 570 -39.32 -21.05 13.65
C SER A 570 -40.73 -21.15 13.02
N ASP A 571 -40.91 -20.69 11.78
CA ASP A 571 -42.11 -20.93 10.97
C ASP A 571 -42.03 -22.29 10.26
N THR A 572 -42.85 -23.27 10.68
CA THR A 572 -42.89 -24.61 10.06
C THR A 572 -43.51 -24.64 8.66
N THR A 573 -43.96 -23.50 8.11
CA THR A 573 -44.51 -23.36 6.74
C THR A 573 -43.47 -22.90 5.71
N VAL A 574 -42.20 -23.28 5.87
CA VAL A 574 -41.11 -22.82 5.00
C VAL A 574 -41.33 -23.23 3.54
N SER A 575 -41.25 -22.24 2.64
CA SER A 575 -41.25 -22.49 1.20
C SER A 575 -39.96 -23.18 0.77
N GLY A 576 -40.08 -24.20 -0.08
CA GLY A 576 -38.94 -24.91 -0.67
C GLY A 576 -38.12 -24.08 -1.68
N ALA A 577 -38.05 -22.75 -1.55
CA ALA A 577 -37.27 -21.86 -2.41
C ALA A 577 -35.79 -21.75 -2.01
N VAL A 578 -35.50 -21.86 -0.70
CA VAL A 578 -34.16 -21.64 -0.13
C VAL A 578 -33.17 -22.71 -0.61
N LEU A 579 -32.06 -22.25 -1.19
CA LEU A 579 -30.93 -23.07 -1.65
C LEU A 579 -29.76 -23.06 -0.65
N GLY A 580 -29.64 -22.03 0.20
CA GLY A 580 -28.58 -21.97 1.21
C GLY A 580 -28.86 -21.06 2.40
N ILE A 581 -28.25 -21.39 3.54
CA ILE A 581 -28.31 -20.68 4.81
C ILE A 581 -26.87 -20.50 5.34
N ASP A 582 -26.49 -19.26 5.68
CA ASP A 582 -25.24 -18.90 6.35
C ASP A 582 -25.57 -18.19 7.67
N LEU A 583 -25.66 -18.97 8.76
CA LEU A 583 -26.08 -18.49 10.08
C LEU A 583 -24.87 -18.27 11.00
N ASP A 584 -24.52 -17.00 11.24
CA ASP A 584 -23.64 -16.64 12.35
C ASP A 584 -24.47 -16.29 13.60
N ILE A 585 -24.43 -17.16 14.61
CA ILE A 585 -25.16 -16.97 15.87
C ILE A 585 -24.46 -15.93 16.75
N ASN A 586 -23.20 -15.55 16.45
CA ASN A 586 -22.55 -14.46 17.18
C ASN A 586 -23.23 -13.11 16.98
N ALA A 587 -23.87 -12.87 15.83
CA ALA A 587 -24.65 -11.67 15.56
C ALA A 587 -25.91 -11.55 16.44
N VAL A 588 -26.47 -12.66 16.90
CA VAL A 588 -27.64 -12.68 17.81
C VAL A 588 -27.17 -12.39 19.24
N LYS A 589 -27.82 -11.47 19.95
CA LYS A 589 -27.45 -11.11 21.34
C LYS A 589 -27.85 -12.17 22.37
N GLU A 590 -28.96 -12.85 22.12
CA GLU A 590 -29.60 -13.79 23.03
C GLU A 590 -29.28 -15.25 22.64
N GLU A 591 -29.63 -16.20 23.51
CA GLU A 591 -29.50 -17.63 23.23
C GLU A 591 -30.58 -18.07 22.22
N LEU A 592 -30.18 -18.80 21.19
CA LEU A 592 -31.08 -19.24 20.12
C LEU A 592 -31.56 -20.66 20.39
N SER A 593 -32.87 -20.86 20.58
CA SER A 593 -33.49 -22.17 20.61
C SER A 593 -34.04 -22.54 19.24
N LEU A 594 -33.54 -23.62 18.62
CA LEU A 594 -34.16 -24.21 17.44
C LEU A 594 -35.06 -25.39 17.82
N ASP A 595 -36.18 -25.55 17.12
CA ASP A 595 -37.07 -26.68 17.27
C ASP A 595 -36.55 -27.93 16.52
N GLU A 596 -37.02 -29.10 16.94
CA GLU A 596 -36.73 -30.40 16.32
C GLU A 596 -37.02 -30.44 14.80
N ARG A 597 -37.91 -29.58 14.30
CA ARG A 597 -38.38 -29.48 12.90
C ARG A 597 -37.86 -28.26 12.15
N ALA A 598 -36.87 -27.53 12.66
CA ALA A 598 -36.43 -26.25 12.07
C ALA A 598 -36.03 -26.30 10.57
N PHE A 599 -35.69 -27.47 10.03
CA PHE A 599 -35.38 -27.66 8.59
C PHE A 599 -36.44 -28.48 7.81
N GLU A 600 -37.61 -28.75 8.41
CA GLU A 600 -38.75 -29.37 7.74
C GLU A 600 -39.24 -28.46 6.59
N GLY A 601 -39.75 -29.04 5.49
CA GLY A 601 -40.15 -28.30 4.29
C GLY A 601 -39.01 -27.80 3.37
N MET A 602 -37.77 -27.62 3.88
CA MET A 602 -36.61 -27.06 3.14
C MET A 602 -35.98 -27.99 2.06
N SER A 603 -36.82 -28.59 1.23
CA SER A 603 -36.49 -29.67 0.27
C SER A 603 -35.47 -29.34 -0.84
N ARG A 604 -35.08 -28.07 -1.02
CA ARG A 604 -34.07 -27.63 -2.00
C ARG A 604 -32.76 -27.12 -1.37
N LEU A 605 -32.61 -27.14 -0.04
CA LEU A 605 -31.41 -26.65 0.63
C LEU A 605 -30.17 -27.47 0.23
N GLN A 606 -29.13 -26.80 -0.27
CA GLN A 606 -27.85 -27.40 -0.70
C GLN A 606 -26.67 -26.94 0.16
N PHE A 607 -26.69 -25.71 0.68
CA PHE A 607 -25.59 -25.15 1.46
C PHE A 607 -26.07 -24.75 2.85
N LEU A 608 -25.67 -25.47 3.89
CA LEU A 608 -25.94 -25.09 5.28
C LEU A 608 -24.63 -24.78 5.99
N ARG A 609 -24.55 -23.57 6.55
CA ARG A 609 -23.49 -23.14 7.45
C ARG A 609 -24.08 -22.61 8.75
N VAL A 610 -23.52 -23.05 9.88
CA VAL A 610 -23.87 -22.58 11.21
C VAL A 610 -22.59 -22.34 12.00
N TYR A 611 -22.39 -21.11 12.47
CA TYR A 611 -21.32 -20.73 13.39
C TYR A 611 -21.90 -20.55 14.79
N ASN A 612 -21.63 -21.52 15.67
CA ASN A 612 -22.12 -21.55 17.04
C ASN A 612 -20.96 -21.32 18.03
N ASP A 613 -21.03 -20.25 18.82
CA ASP A 613 -20.15 -20.02 19.99
C ASP A 613 -20.87 -20.37 21.30
N ASN A 614 -21.52 -21.54 21.31
CA ASN A 614 -22.28 -22.12 22.42
C ASN A 614 -23.57 -21.36 22.80
N LYS A 615 -24.07 -20.47 21.94
CA LYS A 615 -25.36 -19.78 22.10
C LYS A 615 -26.56 -20.59 21.60
N LEU A 616 -26.33 -21.66 20.84
CA LEU A 616 -27.37 -22.52 20.26
C LEU A 616 -27.84 -23.57 21.26
N ILE A 617 -29.14 -23.58 21.55
CA ILE A 617 -29.85 -24.59 22.33
C ILE A 617 -30.72 -25.42 21.39
N LEU A 618 -30.71 -26.74 21.59
CA LEU A 618 -31.59 -27.70 20.89
C LEU A 618 -32.40 -28.49 21.94
N PRO A 619 -33.52 -27.96 22.48
CA PRO A 619 -34.20 -28.54 23.64
C PRO A 619 -34.73 -29.97 23.44
N ARG A 620 -34.96 -30.36 22.17
CA ARG A 620 -35.41 -31.69 21.74
C ARG A 620 -34.40 -32.39 20.81
N GLY A 621 -33.22 -31.81 20.60
CA GLY A 621 -32.34 -32.17 19.49
C GLY A 621 -32.88 -31.69 18.13
N LEU A 622 -32.42 -32.31 17.05
CA LEU A 622 -32.89 -32.12 15.68
C LEU A 622 -33.35 -33.48 15.14
N ASN A 623 -34.54 -33.55 14.53
CA ASN A 623 -35.06 -34.81 13.99
C ASN A 623 -34.61 -35.04 12.53
N ASN A 624 -34.46 -33.98 11.73
CA ASN A 624 -34.15 -34.09 10.31
C ASN A 624 -33.20 -32.99 9.78
N LEU A 625 -32.49 -33.32 8.71
CA LEU A 625 -31.66 -32.41 7.91
C LEU A 625 -31.94 -32.62 6.41
N PRO A 626 -31.96 -31.57 5.56
CA PRO A 626 -32.41 -31.71 4.17
C PRO A 626 -31.54 -32.66 3.32
N ARG A 627 -32.20 -33.58 2.62
CA ARG A 627 -31.57 -34.63 1.80
C ARG A 627 -30.68 -34.11 0.66
N LYS A 628 -30.86 -32.88 0.19
CA LYS A 628 -30.11 -32.29 -0.95
C LYS A 628 -28.88 -31.47 -0.55
N LEU A 629 -28.48 -31.49 0.73
CA LEU A 629 -27.27 -30.82 1.19
C LEU A 629 -26.03 -31.32 0.43
N ARG A 630 -25.29 -30.39 -0.21
CA ARG A 630 -23.97 -30.57 -0.83
C ARG A 630 -22.85 -30.06 0.09
N LEU A 631 -23.11 -29.01 0.89
CA LEU A 631 -22.23 -28.51 1.93
C LEU A 631 -22.97 -28.49 3.28
N LEU A 632 -22.38 -29.11 4.29
CA LEU A 632 -22.78 -29.00 5.69
C LEU A 632 -21.58 -28.52 6.52
N HIS A 633 -21.62 -27.26 6.96
CA HIS A 633 -20.64 -26.66 7.87
C HIS A 633 -21.32 -26.34 9.20
N TRP A 634 -20.88 -26.94 10.30
CA TRP A 634 -21.42 -26.67 11.63
C TRP A 634 -20.29 -26.58 12.65
N TYR A 635 -19.81 -25.36 12.86
CA TYR A 635 -18.80 -25.08 13.87
C TYR A 635 -19.44 -25.21 15.26
N ARG A 636 -18.85 -26.05 16.13
CA ARG A 636 -19.41 -26.51 17.42
C ARG A 636 -20.85 -27.02 17.32
N PHE A 637 -21.03 -28.13 16.60
CA PHE A 637 -22.29 -28.86 16.66
C PHE A 637 -22.54 -29.40 18.09
N PRO A 638 -23.70 -29.13 18.71
CA PRO A 638 -23.90 -29.38 20.14
C PRO A 638 -24.37 -30.80 20.49
N MET A 639 -24.88 -31.58 19.53
CA MET A 639 -25.31 -32.97 19.78
C MET A 639 -24.14 -33.96 19.70
N SER A 640 -24.27 -35.09 20.39
CA SER A 640 -23.28 -36.18 20.41
C SER A 640 -23.32 -37.10 19.19
N PHE A 641 -24.32 -36.96 18.31
CA PHE A 641 -24.51 -37.65 17.03
C PHE A 641 -25.40 -36.83 16.09
N LEU A 642 -25.30 -37.05 14.77
CA LEU A 642 -26.23 -36.50 13.77
C LEU A 642 -27.59 -37.20 13.80
N PRO A 643 -28.69 -36.55 13.35
CA PRO A 643 -30.03 -37.13 13.35
C PRO A 643 -30.10 -38.44 12.55
N CYS A 644 -30.76 -39.46 13.11
CA CYS A 644 -30.79 -40.82 12.56
C CYS A 644 -31.46 -40.92 11.17
N GLU A 645 -32.32 -39.97 10.80
CA GLU A 645 -32.98 -39.92 9.49
C GLU A 645 -32.14 -39.21 8.40
N PHE A 646 -31.00 -38.61 8.77
CA PHE A 646 -30.17 -37.84 7.84
C PHE A 646 -29.59 -38.69 6.70
N ARG A 647 -29.81 -38.24 5.46
CA ARG A 647 -29.32 -38.89 4.24
C ARG A 647 -28.33 -38.01 3.50
N ALA A 648 -27.04 -38.25 3.73
CA ALA A 648 -25.91 -37.58 3.10
C ALA A 648 -25.65 -38.03 1.63
N GLU A 649 -26.71 -38.30 0.85
CA GLU A 649 -26.63 -38.88 -0.50
C GLU A 649 -25.94 -37.94 -1.50
N PHE A 650 -26.20 -36.64 -1.41
CA PHE A 650 -25.65 -35.58 -2.27
C PHE A 650 -24.53 -34.77 -1.60
N LEU A 651 -24.13 -35.15 -0.38
CA LEU A 651 -23.21 -34.37 0.44
C LEU A 651 -21.79 -34.50 -0.11
N VAL A 652 -21.19 -33.38 -0.50
CA VAL A 652 -19.83 -33.29 -1.04
C VAL A 652 -18.85 -32.95 0.07
N ASN A 653 -19.17 -31.93 0.86
CA ASN A 653 -18.30 -31.35 1.87
C ASN A 653 -18.99 -31.34 3.25
N LEU A 654 -18.42 -32.09 4.19
CA LEU A 654 -18.82 -32.12 5.60
C LEU A 654 -17.73 -31.44 6.45
N LYS A 655 -18.09 -30.40 7.20
CA LYS A 655 -17.21 -29.65 8.11
C LYS A 655 -17.92 -29.49 9.46
N MET A 656 -17.45 -30.14 10.53
CA MET A 656 -18.08 -30.08 11.87
C MET A 656 -17.04 -29.87 12.97
N GLN A 657 -16.21 -28.85 12.84
CA GLN A 657 -15.08 -28.63 13.74
C GLN A 657 -15.52 -28.21 15.15
N HIS A 658 -14.73 -28.57 16.17
CA HIS A 658 -14.96 -28.29 17.58
C HIS A 658 -16.28 -28.87 18.15
N SER A 659 -16.83 -29.91 17.54
CA SER A 659 -18.16 -30.44 17.90
C SER A 659 -18.14 -31.38 19.12
N HIS A 660 -19.31 -31.52 19.76
CA HIS A 660 -19.54 -32.42 20.89
C HIS A 660 -19.85 -33.88 20.47
N LEU A 661 -19.71 -34.20 19.18
CA LEU A 661 -19.88 -35.53 18.60
C LEU A 661 -19.03 -36.59 19.33
N GLU A 662 -19.66 -37.67 19.79
CA GLU A 662 -18.97 -38.89 20.26
C GLU A 662 -18.86 -39.95 19.13
N LYS A 663 -19.89 -39.99 18.28
CA LYS A 663 -19.99 -40.73 17.01
C LYS A 663 -20.58 -39.78 15.97
N LEU A 664 -20.37 -40.02 14.68
CA LEU A 664 -21.00 -39.18 13.64
C LEU A 664 -22.49 -39.52 13.43
N TRP A 665 -22.81 -40.81 13.27
CA TRP A 665 -24.18 -41.35 13.16
C TRP A 665 -24.20 -42.82 13.62
N GLU A 666 -25.38 -43.38 13.86
CA GLU A 666 -25.56 -44.80 14.21
C GLU A 666 -26.18 -45.60 13.05
N GLY A 667 -25.83 -46.89 12.96
CA GLY A 667 -26.32 -47.79 11.91
C GLY A 667 -25.50 -47.76 10.62
N THR A 668 -26.03 -48.39 9.56
CA THR A 668 -25.43 -48.45 8.22
C THR A 668 -25.79 -47.19 7.43
N PRO A 669 -24.85 -46.31 7.07
CA PRO A 669 -25.20 -45.01 6.50
C PRO A 669 -25.79 -45.08 5.09
N ALA A 670 -26.67 -44.13 4.80
CA ALA A 670 -27.12 -43.81 3.44
C ALA A 670 -25.90 -43.55 2.51
N PRO A 671 -26.00 -43.84 1.19
CA PRO A 671 -24.83 -43.96 0.33
C PRO A 671 -24.08 -42.64 0.14
N LEU A 672 -22.89 -42.54 0.74
CA LEU A 672 -22.00 -41.37 0.80
C LEU A 672 -21.26 -41.07 -0.51
N ARG A 673 -21.88 -41.33 -1.67
CA ARG A 673 -21.19 -41.41 -2.97
C ARG A 673 -20.62 -40.09 -3.45
N CYS A 674 -21.24 -38.97 -3.10
CA CYS A 674 -20.76 -37.64 -3.52
C CYS A 674 -19.70 -37.05 -2.56
N LEU A 675 -19.43 -37.69 -1.42
CA LEU A 675 -18.61 -37.12 -0.34
C LEU A 675 -17.13 -37.11 -0.72
N LYS A 676 -16.59 -35.91 -0.99
CA LYS A 676 -15.17 -35.66 -1.27
C LYS A 676 -14.39 -35.19 -0.05
N ARG A 677 -15.03 -34.55 0.94
CA ARG A 677 -14.32 -34.05 2.14
C ARG A 677 -15.11 -34.23 3.44
N MET A 678 -14.41 -34.69 4.47
CA MET A 678 -14.87 -34.79 5.85
C MET A 678 -13.86 -34.14 6.79
N ASP A 679 -14.25 -33.07 7.49
CA ASP A 679 -13.46 -32.39 8.51
C ASP A 679 -14.20 -32.36 9.85
N LEU A 680 -13.70 -33.09 10.84
CA LEU A 680 -14.24 -33.16 12.21
C LEU A 680 -13.26 -32.58 13.24
N SER A 681 -12.29 -31.77 12.79
CA SER A 681 -11.16 -31.29 13.61
C SER A 681 -11.59 -30.71 14.96
N TYR A 682 -10.80 -30.95 16.00
CA TYR A 682 -11.00 -30.51 17.38
C TYR A 682 -12.30 -31.00 18.05
N SER A 683 -13.02 -31.96 17.45
CA SER A 683 -14.10 -32.67 18.14
C SER A 683 -13.50 -33.59 19.22
N TYR A 684 -13.30 -33.03 20.41
CA TYR A 684 -12.55 -33.70 21.49
C TYR A 684 -13.22 -34.95 22.04
N HIS A 685 -14.55 -35.01 21.94
CA HIS A 685 -15.37 -36.13 22.41
C HIS A 685 -15.42 -37.31 21.43
N LEU A 686 -14.99 -37.12 20.18
CA LEU A 686 -15.14 -38.11 19.11
C LEU A 686 -14.30 -39.36 19.40
N ARG A 687 -14.97 -40.49 19.66
CA ARG A 687 -14.33 -41.78 19.95
C ARG A 687 -14.13 -42.62 18.70
N LYS A 688 -15.09 -42.60 17.77
CA LYS A 688 -15.11 -43.47 16.58
C LYS A 688 -15.65 -42.73 15.36
N VAL A 689 -14.99 -42.93 14.23
CA VAL A 689 -15.50 -42.56 12.89
C VAL A 689 -16.36 -43.73 12.38
N PRO A 690 -17.54 -43.48 11.78
CA PRO A 690 -18.42 -44.53 11.26
C PRO A 690 -17.83 -45.25 10.04
N ASP A 691 -18.45 -46.36 9.62
CA ASP A 691 -18.05 -47.04 8.38
C ASP A 691 -18.10 -46.09 7.16
N LEU A 692 -16.99 -46.04 6.43
CA LEU A 692 -16.80 -45.22 5.22
C LEU A 692 -16.79 -46.06 3.94
N SER A 693 -17.19 -47.34 3.99
CA SER A 693 -17.23 -48.26 2.85
C SER A 693 -17.97 -47.71 1.62
N ASN A 694 -19.02 -46.91 1.84
CA ASN A 694 -19.81 -46.27 0.78
C ASN A 694 -19.27 -44.90 0.31
N ALA A 695 -18.19 -44.38 0.90
CA ALA A 695 -17.61 -43.06 0.60
C ALA A 695 -16.43 -43.17 -0.37
N THR A 696 -16.62 -43.87 -1.50
CA THR A 696 -15.53 -44.22 -2.44
C THR A 696 -14.76 -43.03 -3.02
N ASN A 697 -15.43 -41.88 -3.09
CA ASN A 697 -14.91 -40.63 -3.66
C ASN A 697 -14.28 -39.68 -2.61
N LEU A 698 -14.08 -40.15 -1.37
CA LEU A 698 -13.56 -39.32 -0.28
C LEU A 698 -12.08 -38.98 -0.48
N GLU A 699 -11.81 -37.76 -0.96
CA GLU A 699 -10.47 -37.22 -1.19
C GLU A 699 -9.79 -36.70 0.08
N ALA A 700 -10.54 -36.21 1.06
CA ALA A 700 -9.97 -35.56 2.25
C ALA A 700 -10.66 -35.96 3.57
N LEU A 701 -9.90 -36.51 4.52
CA LEU A 701 -10.34 -36.87 5.88
C LEU A 701 -9.48 -36.14 6.93
N ILE A 702 -10.08 -35.18 7.64
CA ILE A 702 -9.39 -34.26 8.56
C ILE A 702 -9.97 -34.44 9.96
N LEU A 703 -9.17 -34.98 10.89
CA LEU A 703 -9.55 -35.28 12.29
C LEU A 703 -8.58 -34.60 13.29
N THR A 704 -7.88 -33.55 12.86
CA THR A 704 -6.85 -32.85 13.63
C THR A 704 -7.36 -32.46 15.01
N GLY A 705 -6.72 -32.94 16.08
CA GLY A 705 -7.07 -32.60 17.45
C GLY A 705 -8.19 -33.42 18.08
N CYS A 706 -8.72 -34.47 17.44
CA CYS A 706 -9.66 -35.41 18.06
C CYS A 706 -8.95 -36.27 19.13
N ARG A 707 -8.95 -35.78 20.38
CA ARG A 707 -8.15 -36.33 21.51
C ARG A 707 -8.63 -37.68 22.05
N ASN A 708 -9.91 -38.03 21.89
CA ASN A 708 -10.47 -39.28 22.39
C ASN A 708 -10.65 -40.35 21.30
N LEU A 709 -10.09 -40.16 20.10
CA LEU A 709 -10.28 -41.06 18.96
C LEU A 709 -9.63 -42.44 19.20
N GLU A 710 -10.42 -43.43 19.59
CA GLU A 710 -9.95 -44.76 19.99
C GLU A 710 -9.51 -45.60 18.77
N GLU A 711 -10.25 -45.51 17.66
CA GLU A 711 -9.99 -46.29 16.44
C GLU A 711 -10.48 -45.61 15.15
N LEU A 712 -9.82 -45.98 14.04
CA LEU A 712 -10.33 -45.75 12.69
C LEU A 712 -10.96 -47.04 12.12
N PRO A 713 -12.08 -46.94 11.39
CA PRO A 713 -12.76 -48.07 10.79
C PRO A 713 -11.91 -48.73 9.70
N SER A 714 -12.07 -50.03 9.50
CA SER A 714 -11.31 -50.83 8.52
C SER A 714 -11.54 -50.38 7.07
N SER A 715 -12.68 -49.74 6.79
CA SER A 715 -13.05 -49.20 5.48
C SER A 715 -12.10 -48.12 4.95
N VAL A 716 -11.38 -47.41 5.82
CA VAL A 716 -10.36 -46.42 5.42
C VAL A 716 -9.32 -47.05 4.49
N ASN A 717 -9.05 -48.35 4.66
CA ASN A 717 -8.11 -49.09 3.82
C ASN A 717 -8.56 -49.25 2.35
N ASN A 718 -9.85 -49.09 2.08
CA ASN A 718 -10.48 -49.26 0.76
C ASN A 718 -10.85 -47.91 0.10
N LEU A 719 -10.46 -46.77 0.68
CA LEU A 719 -10.70 -45.45 0.08
C LEU A 719 -9.68 -45.19 -1.05
N GLU A 720 -10.03 -45.64 -2.25
CA GLU A 720 -9.13 -45.59 -3.42
C GLU A 720 -8.85 -44.16 -3.93
N SER A 721 -9.68 -43.18 -3.56
CA SER A 721 -9.56 -41.77 -3.95
C SER A 721 -8.92 -40.85 -2.88
N LEU A 722 -8.43 -41.38 -1.76
CA LEU A 722 -7.99 -40.55 -0.63
C LEU A 722 -6.65 -39.85 -0.91
N VAL A 723 -6.65 -38.51 -0.82
CA VAL A 723 -5.51 -37.62 -1.13
C VAL A 723 -5.01 -36.88 0.13
N GLU A 724 -5.87 -36.56 1.09
CA GLU A 724 -5.53 -35.80 2.30
C GLU A 724 -6.01 -36.51 3.56
N LEU A 725 -5.11 -36.81 4.50
CA LEU A 725 -5.42 -37.41 5.79
C LEU A 725 -4.68 -36.70 6.93
N ARG A 726 -5.42 -36.10 7.87
CA ARG A 726 -4.83 -35.42 9.05
C ARG A 726 -5.33 -35.99 10.37
N LEU A 727 -4.40 -36.58 11.13
CA LEU A 727 -4.59 -37.17 12.47
C LEU A 727 -3.66 -36.50 13.51
N LYS A 728 -3.28 -35.23 13.30
CA LYS A 728 -2.37 -34.47 14.16
C LYS A 728 -2.99 -34.25 15.54
N GLY A 729 -2.30 -34.70 16.60
CA GLY A 729 -2.80 -34.56 17.96
C GLY A 729 -3.92 -35.54 18.36
N CYS A 730 -4.24 -36.52 17.50
CA CYS A 730 -4.98 -37.70 17.92
C CYS A 730 -4.07 -38.66 18.71
N PRO A 731 -4.61 -39.42 19.68
CA PRO A 731 -3.91 -40.60 20.17
C PRO A 731 -3.77 -41.61 19.03
N THR A 732 -2.69 -42.39 19.00
CA THR A 732 -2.52 -43.42 17.97
C THR A 732 -3.55 -44.53 18.11
N PRO A 733 -4.39 -44.80 17.08
CA PRO A 733 -5.12 -46.06 17.00
C PRO A 733 -4.12 -47.21 17.07
N LYS A 734 -4.40 -48.22 17.91
CA LYS A 734 -3.43 -49.26 18.30
C LYS A 734 -2.81 -49.99 17.10
N ASP A 735 -3.57 -50.12 16.01
CA ASP A 735 -3.19 -50.85 14.79
C ASP A 735 -2.90 -49.96 13.58
N LEU A 736 -2.81 -48.62 13.72
CA LEU A 736 -2.71 -47.69 12.57
C LEU A 736 -1.55 -48.06 11.62
N SER A 737 -0.39 -48.43 12.16
CA SER A 737 0.79 -48.86 11.38
C SER A 737 0.59 -50.19 10.63
N ALA A 738 -0.34 -51.05 11.07
CA ALA A 738 -0.69 -52.29 10.37
C ALA A 738 -1.80 -52.06 9.34
N LYS A 739 -2.76 -51.17 9.65
CA LYS A 739 -3.84 -50.78 8.73
C LYS A 739 -3.28 -50.06 7.49
N ILE A 740 -2.31 -49.14 7.65
CA ILE A 740 -1.66 -48.42 6.53
C ILE A 740 -1.02 -49.39 5.51
N SER A 741 -0.36 -50.46 5.96
CA SER A 741 0.23 -51.48 5.06
C SER A 741 -0.80 -52.37 4.34
N LEU A 742 -2.10 -52.14 4.55
CA LEU A 742 -3.21 -52.82 3.88
C LEU A 742 -4.03 -51.87 3.00
N TRP A 743 -3.54 -50.64 2.77
CA TRP A 743 -4.20 -49.67 1.90
C TRP A 743 -3.95 -50.00 0.44
N LYS A 744 -5.00 -49.95 -0.39
CA LYS A 744 -4.89 -50.25 -1.84
C LYS A 744 -4.08 -49.19 -2.60
N SER A 745 -4.26 -47.92 -2.26
CA SER A 745 -3.75 -46.76 -3.01
C SER A 745 -3.04 -45.71 -2.13
N PRO A 746 -2.13 -46.09 -1.19
CA PRO A 746 -1.43 -45.12 -0.33
C PRO A 746 -0.58 -44.11 -1.11
N SER A 747 -0.31 -44.41 -2.38
CA SER A 747 0.38 -43.57 -3.35
C SER A 747 -0.39 -42.32 -3.79
N GLN A 748 -1.69 -42.19 -3.50
CA GLN A 748 -2.45 -40.97 -3.81
C GLN A 748 -2.43 -39.92 -2.68
N ILE A 749 -1.98 -40.28 -1.46
CA ILE A 749 -2.08 -39.42 -0.27
C ILE A 749 -1.00 -38.32 -0.30
N GLN A 750 -1.34 -37.17 -0.88
CA GLN A 750 -0.51 -35.97 -0.95
C GLN A 750 -0.28 -35.29 0.41
N VAL A 751 -1.13 -35.51 1.41
CA VAL A 751 -0.95 -34.94 2.77
C VAL A 751 -1.22 -36.00 3.83
N PHE A 752 -0.23 -36.28 4.68
CA PHE A 752 -0.35 -37.20 5.81
C PHE A 752 0.19 -36.59 7.10
N GLU A 753 -0.69 -36.23 8.04
CA GLU A 753 -0.32 -35.77 9.39
C GLU A 753 -0.67 -36.82 10.44
N CYS A 754 0.24 -37.14 11.39
CA CYS A 754 -0.02 -38.23 12.35
C CYS A 754 0.59 -38.11 13.75
N SER A 755 -0.23 -38.51 14.74
CA SER A 755 0.15 -38.93 16.08
C SER A 755 1.17 -40.12 16.09
N GLY A 756 2.18 -40.12 16.98
CA GLY A 756 2.79 -41.29 17.66
C GLY A 756 3.27 -42.57 16.93
N LEU A 757 3.36 -42.63 15.59
CA LEU A 757 3.68 -43.85 14.83
C LEU A 757 4.97 -44.57 15.31
N ARG A 758 4.90 -45.92 15.41
CA ARG A 758 5.97 -46.76 15.99
C ARG A 758 6.92 -47.38 14.96
N VAL A 759 6.38 -47.95 13.88
CA VAL A 759 7.10 -48.52 12.73
C VAL A 759 6.20 -48.36 11.51
N LEU A 760 6.77 -48.01 10.35
CA LEU A 760 6.14 -48.16 9.04
C LEU A 760 6.97 -49.15 8.23
N ARG A 761 6.34 -50.24 7.76
CA ARG A 761 6.92 -51.11 6.72
C ARG A 761 6.82 -50.42 5.37
N ASP A 762 7.39 -51.01 4.34
CA ASP A 762 7.51 -50.40 3.02
C ASP A 762 6.13 -50.01 2.45
N VAL A 763 5.98 -48.71 2.14
CA VAL A 763 4.79 -48.15 1.47
C VAL A 763 5.30 -47.41 0.24
N ASP A 764 4.85 -47.82 -0.94
CA ASP A 764 5.20 -47.16 -2.18
C ASP A 764 4.30 -45.93 -2.37
N THR A 765 4.86 -44.72 -2.32
CA THR A 765 4.06 -43.48 -2.34
C THR A 765 4.60 -42.37 -3.24
N THR A 766 3.70 -41.76 -4.01
CA THR A 766 4.01 -40.76 -5.04
C THR A 766 3.36 -39.41 -4.73
N GLY A 767 4.16 -38.36 -4.52
CA GLY A 767 3.65 -36.98 -4.39
C GLY A 767 3.40 -36.48 -2.95
N VAL A 768 3.86 -37.22 -1.95
CA VAL A 768 3.46 -37.02 -0.54
C VAL A 768 4.08 -35.78 0.14
N THR A 769 3.32 -35.20 1.07
CA THR A 769 3.77 -34.35 2.18
C THR A 769 3.64 -35.14 3.49
N LEU A 770 4.76 -35.47 4.13
CA LEU A 770 4.83 -36.35 5.29
C LEU A 770 5.11 -35.57 6.58
N SER A 771 4.07 -35.36 7.40
CA SER A 771 4.08 -34.45 8.54
C SER A 771 3.85 -35.17 9.88
N LEU A 772 4.91 -35.77 10.41
CA LEU A 772 4.94 -36.53 11.66
C LEU A 772 5.13 -35.59 12.87
N TYR A 773 4.03 -35.03 13.37
CA TYR A 773 3.97 -34.23 14.59
C TYR A 773 3.86 -35.11 15.86
N CYS A 774 4.97 -35.56 16.46
CA CYS A 774 4.90 -36.21 17.79
C CYS A 774 6.22 -36.43 18.55
N ASP A 775 6.10 -36.49 19.88
CA ASP A 775 7.08 -37.03 20.85
C ASP A 775 7.24 -38.57 20.70
N THR A 776 7.78 -38.98 19.55
CA THR A 776 7.93 -40.41 19.21
C THR A 776 9.18 -41.04 19.83
N LYS A 777 9.13 -42.37 19.97
CA LYS A 777 10.32 -43.21 20.23
C LYS A 777 11.12 -43.53 18.95
N ILE A 778 10.93 -42.80 17.84
CA ILE A 778 11.65 -43.03 16.58
C ILE A 778 13.12 -42.62 16.76
N LYS A 779 14.01 -43.62 16.89
CA LYS A 779 15.45 -43.42 17.06
C LYS A 779 16.20 -43.18 15.74
N LYS A 780 15.66 -43.70 14.63
CA LYS A 780 16.20 -43.62 13.26
C LYS A 780 15.04 -43.63 12.27
N MET A 781 15.21 -42.92 11.16
CA MET A 781 14.24 -42.89 10.05
C MET A 781 14.34 -44.18 9.20
N PRO A 782 13.22 -44.75 8.71
CA PRO A 782 13.23 -45.86 7.75
C PRO A 782 14.02 -45.55 6.47
N SER A 783 14.68 -46.55 5.91
CA SER A 783 15.51 -46.41 4.70
C SER A 783 14.71 -46.21 3.40
N TRP A 784 13.48 -46.73 3.34
CA TRP A 784 12.61 -46.64 2.16
C TRP A 784 12.16 -45.21 1.85
N ILE A 785 12.23 -44.27 2.79
CA ILE A 785 11.88 -42.85 2.56
C ILE A 785 12.76 -42.20 1.49
N LYS A 786 14.00 -42.68 1.28
CA LYS A 786 14.86 -42.25 0.16
C LYS A 786 14.32 -42.69 -1.22
N LEU A 787 13.47 -43.72 -1.28
CA LEU A 787 12.89 -44.24 -2.52
C LEU A 787 11.70 -43.40 -3.02
N LEU A 788 11.13 -42.54 -2.16
CA LEU A 788 9.99 -41.69 -2.47
C LEU A 788 10.39 -40.50 -3.37
N SER A 789 10.68 -40.78 -4.64
CA SER A 789 11.22 -39.82 -5.64
C SER A 789 10.31 -38.61 -5.95
N HIS A 790 9.10 -38.57 -5.39
CA HIS A 790 8.09 -37.53 -5.59
C HIS A 790 7.70 -36.82 -4.28
N LEU A 791 8.41 -37.08 -3.18
CA LEU A 791 8.16 -36.46 -1.86
C LEU A 791 8.66 -35.01 -1.87
N HIS A 792 7.77 -34.04 -1.62
CA HIS A 792 8.11 -32.61 -1.68
C HIS A 792 8.29 -31.95 -0.31
N THR A 793 7.61 -32.43 0.73
CA THR A 793 7.68 -31.84 2.08
C THR A 793 7.76 -32.92 3.15
N ILE A 794 8.63 -32.71 4.13
CA ILE A 794 8.69 -33.48 5.39
C ILE A 794 8.62 -32.51 6.57
N ALA A 795 7.83 -32.84 7.59
CA ALA A 795 7.92 -32.23 8.92
C ALA A 795 7.99 -33.30 10.02
N LEU A 796 8.99 -33.26 10.89
CA LEU A 796 9.26 -34.23 11.96
C LEU A 796 9.28 -33.59 13.36
N THR A 797 8.47 -32.56 13.57
CA THR A 797 8.55 -31.75 14.79
C THR A 797 8.40 -32.59 16.06
N LYS A 798 9.12 -32.20 17.11
CA LYS A 798 9.08 -32.81 18.46
C LYS A 798 9.50 -34.27 18.51
N CYS A 799 10.11 -34.82 17.46
CA CYS A 799 10.72 -36.15 17.48
C CYS A 799 12.03 -36.16 18.31
N HIS A 800 11.94 -35.93 19.62
CA HIS A 800 13.06 -35.83 20.57
C HIS A 800 14.00 -37.06 20.58
N SER A 801 13.50 -38.23 20.15
CA SER A 801 14.27 -39.48 20.04
C SER A 801 15.15 -39.56 18.78
N LEU A 802 14.88 -38.77 17.74
CA LEU A 802 15.57 -38.83 16.45
C LEU A 802 16.97 -38.20 16.59
N LYS A 803 18.01 -39.01 16.76
CA LYS A 803 19.39 -38.53 17.00
C LYS A 803 20.22 -38.29 15.74
N VAL A 804 19.75 -38.78 14.59
CA VAL A 804 20.49 -38.81 13.32
C VAL A 804 19.65 -38.15 12.25
N PHE A 805 20.26 -37.28 11.44
CA PHE A 805 19.59 -36.60 10.33
C PHE A 805 18.99 -37.63 9.35
N PRO A 806 17.71 -37.51 8.94
CA PRO A 806 17.05 -38.50 8.10
C PRO A 806 17.66 -38.53 6.69
N ARG A 807 17.85 -39.72 6.10
CA ARG A 807 18.18 -39.84 4.67
C ARG A 807 16.92 -39.61 3.85
N VAL A 808 16.88 -38.49 3.13
CA VAL A 808 15.72 -38.00 2.38
C VAL A 808 15.98 -38.01 0.87
N PRO A 809 14.92 -38.03 0.02
CA PRO A 809 15.06 -37.96 -1.44
C PRO A 809 15.36 -36.54 -1.93
N ASN A 810 16.00 -36.43 -3.10
CA ASN A 810 16.38 -35.14 -3.71
C ASN A 810 15.19 -34.29 -4.21
N SER A 811 13.96 -34.81 -4.13
CA SER A 811 12.73 -34.15 -4.56
C SER A 811 12.22 -33.08 -3.58
N ILE A 812 12.67 -33.12 -2.32
CA ILE A 812 12.16 -32.26 -1.24
C ILE A 812 12.45 -30.79 -1.50
N GLN A 813 11.43 -29.97 -1.24
CA GLN A 813 11.43 -28.51 -1.21
C GLN A 813 11.40 -27.97 0.23
N ALA A 814 10.66 -28.58 1.15
CA ALA A 814 10.60 -28.15 2.56
C ALA A 814 10.91 -29.29 3.55
N LEU A 815 11.80 -29.02 4.51
CA LEU A 815 12.22 -29.96 5.54
C LEU A 815 12.20 -29.31 6.93
N ASP A 816 11.24 -29.70 7.77
CA ASP A 816 11.14 -29.29 9.17
C ASP A 816 11.55 -30.45 10.10
N LEU A 817 12.52 -30.18 10.96
CA LEU A 817 13.13 -31.09 11.94
C LEU A 817 13.11 -30.48 13.35
N SER A 818 12.19 -29.54 13.61
CA SER A 818 12.14 -28.78 14.85
C SER A 818 11.98 -29.67 16.10
N GLU A 819 12.63 -29.28 17.18
CA GLU A 819 12.64 -29.95 18.48
C GLU A 819 13.11 -31.42 18.43
N THR A 820 13.87 -31.81 17.38
CA THR A 820 14.42 -33.17 17.29
C THR A 820 15.65 -33.38 18.19
N GLY A 821 16.02 -34.65 18.36
CA GLY A 821 17.23 -35.06 19.08
C GLY A 821 18.53 -34.95 18.28
N ILE A 822 18.50 -34.37 17.07
CA ILE A 822 19.60 -34.38 16.10
C ILE A 822 20.81 -33.62 16.67
N GLN A 823 22.02 -34.15 16.41
CA GLN A 823 23.27 -33.57 16.88
C GLN A 823 24.10 -32.90 15.77
N GLU A 824 23.95 -33.36 14.53
CA GLU A 824 24.81 -33.00 13.40
C GLU A 824 23.99 -33.02 12.11
N VAL A 825 24.12 -31.97 11.28
CA VAL A 825 23.64 -31.95 9.89
C VAL A 825 24.77 -32.47 8.99
N PRO A 826 24.51 -33.37 8.02
CA PRO A 826 25.57 -33.96 7.20
C PRO A 826 25.83 -33.17 5.92
N ALA A 827 27.10 -33.09 5.50
CA ALA A 827 27.54 -32.34 4.32
C ALA A 827 26.94 -32.80 2.96
N TRP A 828 26.29 -33.97 2.90
CA TRP A 828 25.54 -34.39 1.70
C TRP A 828 24.24 -33.61 1.49
N ILE A 829 23.78 -32.81 2.46
CA ILE A 829 22.58 -31.96 2.33
C ILE A 829 22.64 -31.04 1.10
N LYS A 830 23.84 -30.63 0.66
CA LYS A 830 24.06 -29.87 -0.58
C LYS A 830 23.55 -30.55 -1.86
N ASN A 831 23.31 -31.85 -1.82
CA ASN A 831 22.78 -32.63 -2.96
C ASN A 831 21.25 -32.52 -3.08
N LEU A 832 20.55 -31.93 -2.11
CA LEU A 832 19.11 -31.69 -2.14
C LEU A 832 18.80 -30.45 -2.99
N SER A 833 19.03 -30.55 -4.30
CA SER A 833 18.98 -29.43 -5.27
C SER A 833 17.59 -28.84 -5.55
N ARG A 834 16.59 -29.15 -4.70
CA ARG A 834 15.24 -28.56 -4.74
C ARG A 834 14.83 -27.95 -3.39
N LEU A 835 15.63 -28.12 -2.33
CA LEU A 835 15.29 -27.68 -0.98
C LEU A 835 15.31 -26.15 -0.90
N THR A 836 14.16 -25.55 -0.64
CA THR A 836 13.95 -24.10 -0.47
C THR A 836 13.86 -23.69 0.99
N SER A 837 13.35 -24.56 1.87
CA SER A 837 13.15 -24.26 3.30
C SER A 837 13.67 -25.39 4.20
N LEU A 838 14.48 -25.02 5.20
CA LEU A 838 14.98 -25.91 6.25
C LEU A 838 14.71 -25.30 7.63
N SER A 839 13.97 -26.00 8.48
CA SER A 839 13.69 -25.58 9.86
C SER A 839 14.16 -26.63 10.87
N MET A 840 14.80 -26.18 11.95
CA MET A 840 15.32 -27.02 13.04
C MET A 840 15.12 -26.35 14.42
N VAL A 841 14.08 -25.52 14.57
CA VAL A 841 13.76 -24.75 15.80
C VAL A 841 13.89 -25.62 17.05
N GLY A 842 14.63 -25.19 18.06
CA GLY A 842 14.70 -25.88 19.35
C GLY A 842 15.48 -27.21 19.34
N CYS A 843 16.29 -27.49 18.33
CA CYS A 843 17.21 -28.65 18.32
C CYS A 843 18.38 -28.47 19.30
N LYS A 844 18.09 -28.45 20.61
CA LYS A 844 19.02 -28.23 21.75
C LYS A 844 20.20 -29.22 21.83
N LYS A 845 20.30 -30.20 20.93
CA LYS A 845 21.41 -31.15 20.83
C LYS A 845 22.32 -30.90 19.62
N LEU A 846 21.89 -30.09 18.65
CA LEU A 846 22.62 -29.73 17.44
C LEU A 846 23.91 -28.98 17.80
N LYS A 847 25.04 -29.47 17.30
CA LYS A 847 26.38 -28.88 17.48
C LYS A 847 27.00 -28.42 16.15
N ILE A 848 26.83 -29.23 15.10
CA ILE A 848 27.54 -29.12 13.83
C ILE A 848 26.54 -28.97 12.69
N ILE A 849 26.77 -27.96 11.85
CA ILE A 849 26.17 -27.79 10.53
C ILE A 849 27.33 -27.68 9.52
N PRO A 850 27.21 -28.19 8.28
CA PRO A 850 28.28 -28.07 7.31
C PRO A 850 28.45 -26.61 6.87
N THR A 851 29.65 -26.07 7.10
CA THR A 851 30.10 -24.80 6.50
C THR A 851 30.70 -25.05 5.11
N ASN A 852 30.95 -23.98 4.36
CA ASN A 852 31.52 -24.01 3.01
C ASN A 852 30.78 -24.94 2.02
N ILE A 853 29.45 -24.93 2.08
CA ILE A 853 28.58 -25.50 1.04
C ILE A 853 27.63 -24.43 0.50
N ASN A 854 27.10 -24.62 -0.72
CA ASN A 854 26.15 -23.71 -1.35
C ASN A 854 24.93 -24.47 -1.87
N MET A 855 23.79 -24.30 -1.20
CA MET A 855 22.50 -24.84 -1.59
C MET A 855 21.74 -23.87 -2.49
N ARG A 856 21.96 -23.97 -3.82
CA ARG A 856 21.46 -23.05 -4.88
C ARG A 856 19.94 -22.72 -4.91
N SER A 857 19.13 -23.42 -4.12
CA SER A 857 17.68 -23.23 -4.00
C SER A 857 17.21 -22.84 -2.59
N LEU A 858 18.06 -22.93 -1.57
CA LEU A 858 17.67 -22.73 -0.18
C LEU A 858 17.55 -21.23 0.12
N SER A 859 16.30 -20.77 0.31
CA SER A 859 15.96 -19.37 0.59
C SER A 859 15.45 -19.11 2.01
N SER A 860 15.13 -20.14 2.80
CA SER A 860 14.79 -19.99 4.22
C SER A 860 15.52 -21.01 5.10
N LEU A 861 16.12 -20.53 6.19
CA LEU A 861 16.79 -21.34 7.20
C LEU A 861 16.45 -20.86 8.62
N ASP A 862 15.91 -21.75 9.44
CA ASP A 862 15.61 -21.49 10.85
C ASP A 862 16.30 -22.51 11.77
N LEU A 863 17.23 -22.02 12.58
CA LEU A 863 17.97 -22.77 13.61
C LEU A 863 17.75 -22.17 15.00
N SER A 864 16.69 -21.39 15.20
CA SER A 864 16.36 -20.75 16.49
C SER A 864 16.36 -21.76 17.65
N HIS A 865 16.70 -21.30 18.84
CA HIS A 865 16.86 -22.07 20.08
C HIS A 865 17.80 -23.30 20.00
N CYS A 866 18.67 -23.40 18.98
CA CYS A 866 19.74 -24.42 18.92
C CYS A 866 20.92 -24.04 19.83
N THR A 867 20.71 -24.09 21.15
CA THR A 867 21.62 -23.59 22.20
C THR A 867 23.03 -24.22 22.25
N ARG A 868 23.33 -25.25 21.44
CA ARG A 868 24.65 -25.90 21.36
C ARG A 868 25.37 -25.69 20.01
N LEU A 869 24.72 -25.02 19.05
CA LEU A 869 25.34 -24.61 17.79
C LEU A 869 26.25 -23.42 18.07
N LYS A 870 27.57 -23.59 17.87
CA LYS A 870 28.60 -22.56 18.10
C LYS A 870 29.09 -21.87 16.83
N THR A 871 28.94 -22.52 15.69
CA THR A 871 29.40 -22.06 14.37
C THR A 871 28.25 -21.48 13.56
N PHE A 872 28.53 -20.43 12.80
CA PHE A 872 27.58 -19.82 11.87
C PHE A 872 27.31 -20.74 10.66
N PRO A 873 26.08 -20.78 10.10
CA PRO A 873 25.72 -21.71 9.02
C PRO A 873 26.08 -21.20 7.62
N GLU A 874 27.34 -21.34 7.21
CA GLU A 874 27.83 -21.00 5.86
C GLU A 874 27.35 -22.03 4.81
N ILE A 875 26.06 -21.96 4.43
CA ILE A 875 25.34 -23.05 3.75
C ILE A 875 24.66 -22.68 2.40
N SER A 876 24.37 -21.39 2.16
CA SER A 876 23.75 -20.88 0.93
C SER A 876 23.91 -19.37 0.85
N THR A 877 24.28 -18.83 -0.32
CA THR A 877 24.29 -17.38 -0.59
C THR A 877 22.94 -16.85 -1.10
N ARG A 878 21.93 -17.72 -1.22
CA ARG A 878 20.57 -17.43 -1.72
C ARG A 878 19.50 -17.43 -0.62
N LEU A 879 19.90 -17.36 0.64
CA LEU A 879 19.00 -17.21 1.78
C LEU A 879 18.34 -15.83 1.77
N GLU A 880 17.01 -15.79 1.69
CA GLU A 880 16.18 -14.60 1.96
C GLU A 880 16.05 -14.35 3.47
N ARG A 881 15.95 -15.43 4.26
CA ARG A 881 15.68 -15.38 5.70
C ARG A 881 16.58 -16.36 6.46
N LEU A 882 17.22 -15.86 7.50
CA LEU A 882 18.04 -16.66 8.41
C LEU A 882 17.66 -16.34 9.88
N ASN A 883 17.04 -17.31 10.56
CA ASN A 883 16.78 -17.22 11.99
C ASN A 883 17.77 -18.08 12.79
N LEU A 884 18.46 -17.44 13.75
CA LEU A 884 19.49 -17.96 14.65
C LEU A 884 19.21 -17.60 16.11
N GLU A 885 18.00 -17.17 16.46
CA GLU A 885 17.65 -16.71 17.80
C GLU A 885 18.09 -17.68 18.89
N ASN A 886 18.59 -17.17 20.02
CA ASN A 886 18.93 -17.95 21.21
C ASN A 886 19.87 -19.16 20.93
N THR A 887 20.71 -19.08 19.89
CA THR A 887 21.77 -20.06 19.61
C THR A 887 23.04 -19.78 20.43
N GLY A 888 24.00 -20.71 20.38
CA GLY A 888 25.30 -20.59 21.04
C GLY A 888 26.39 -20.00 20.16
N ILE A 889 26.05 -19.33 19.06
CA ILE A 889 27.01 -18.84 18.05
C ILE A 889 27.91 -17.76 18.65
N GLU A 890 29.22 -17.86 18.41
CA GLU A 890 30.23 -16.98 19.02
C GLU A 890 30.68 -15.80 18.14
N LYS A 891 30.64 -15.97 16.80
CA LYS A 891 31.04 -14.97 15.79
C LYS A 891 30.23 -15.14 14.51
N VAL A 892 30.07 -14.06 13.73
CA VAL A 892 29.55 -14.07 12.35
C VAL A 892 30.72 -13.93 11.35
N PRO A 893 30.76 -14.73 10.26
CA PRO A 893 31.84 -14.72 9.28
C PRO A 893 31.61 -13.73 8.12
N LEU A 894 32.71 -13.35 7.48
CA LEU A 894 32.78 -12.39 6.35
C LEU A 894 31.99 -12.81 5.10
N SER A 895 31.66 -14.11 4.98
CA SER A 895 30.93 -14.64 3.83
C SER A 895 29.54 -14.01 3.65
N ILE A 896 28.96 -13.47 4.72
CA ILE A 896 27.58 -12.98 4.75
C ILE A 896 27.34 -11.80 3.81
N ASN A 897 28.37 -11.01 3.50
CA ASN A 897 28.29 -9.90 2.54
C ASN A 897 27.91 -10.35 1.12
N TYR A 898 28.24 -11.59 0.75
CA TYR A 898 27.94 -12.16 -0.56
C TYR A 898 26.54 -12.80 -0.62
N TRP A 899 25.73 -12.66 0.43
CA TRP A 899 24.36 -13.20 0.50
C TRP A 899 23.38 -12.13 -0.01
N LEU A 900 23.52 -11.77 -1.29
CA LEU A 900 22.83 -10.64 -1.93
C LEU A 900 21.29 -10.68 -1.87
N TYR A 901 20.71 -11.82 -1.51
CA TYR A 901 19.27 -12.05 -1.41
C TYR A 901 18.71 -11.92 0.03
N LEU A 902 19.56 -11.70 1.04
CA LEU A 902 19.16 -11.71 2.45
C LEU A 902 18.36 -10.45 2.83
N VAL A 903 17.13 -10.67 3.29
CA VAL A 903 16.14 -9.64 3.68
C VAL A 903 15.91 -9.60 5.20
N ASP A 904 16.16 -10.71 5.89
CA ASP A 904 15.86 -10.90 7.32
C ASP A 904 16.93 -11.79 7.99
N LEU A 905 17.62 -11.22 8.99
CA LEU A 905 18.55 -11.92 9.86
C LEU A 905 18.21 -11.67 11.33
N SER A 906 17.67 -12.67 12.02
CA SER A 906 17.47 -12.64 13.46
C SER A 906 18.50 -13.50 14.18
N MET A 907 19.25 -12.91 15.10
CA MET A 907 20.13 -13.55 16.08
C MET A 907 19.71 -13.24 17.52
N ARG A 908 18.47 -12.77 17.74
CA ARG A 908 17.96 -12.33 19.04
C ARG A 908 18.32 -13.28 20.18
N GLY A 909 18.92 -12.77 21.24
CA GLY A 909 19.28 -13.55 22.43
C GLY A 909 20.47 -14.49 22.27
N CYS A 910 21.32 -14.34 21.24
CA CYS A 910 22.58 -15.07 21.10
C CYS A 910 23.61 -14.64 22.15
N LYS A 911 23.43 -15.07 23.40
CA LYS A 911 24.27 -14.76 24.56
C LYS A 911 25.73 -15.21 24.44
N SER A 912 26.11 -15.95 23.40
CA SER A 912 27.51 -16.34 23.14
C SER A 912 28.21 -15.45 22.10
N LEU A 913 27.45 -14.65 21.33
CA LEU A 913 27.98 -13.80 20.26
C LEU A 913 28.87 -12.71 20.88
N LYS A 914 30.08 -12.55 20.34
CA LYS A 914 31.05 -11.54 20.81
C LYS A 914 31.35 -10.45 19.79
N VAL A 915 31.34 -10.79 18.50
CA VAL A 915 31.69 -9.88 17.41
C VAL A 915 30.79 -10.14 16.22
N PHE A 916 30.21 -9.08 15.67
CA PHE A 916 29.60 -9.07 14.35
C PHE A 916 30.55 -8.28 13.42
N SER A 917 31.28 -8.98 12.55
CA SER A 917 32.38 -8.39 11.77
C SER A 917 32.21 -8.57 10.28
N ASN A 918 32.24 -7.46 9.55
CA ASN A 918 32.55 -7.37 8.13
C ASN A 918 33.85 -6.57 7.97
N VAL A 919 35.00 -7.27 7.95
CA VAL A 919 36.30 -6.69 7.60
C VAL A 919 37.06 -7.75 6.79
N PRO A 920 37.38 -7.51 5.50
CA PRO A 920 38.14 -8.47 4.71
C PRO A 920 39.48 -8.84 5.37
N ASP A 921 39.74 -10.15 5.48
CA ASP A 921 41.09 -10.67 5.69
C ASP A 921 41.66 -11.02 4.29
N ASP A 922 42.95 -10.76 4.08
CA ASP A 922 43.60 -10.61 2.76
C ASP A 922 43.92 -11.99 2.10
N SER A 923 43.10 -13.02 2.39
CA SER A 923 43.47 -14.43 2.25
C SER A 923 42.32 -15.43 1.96
N MET A 924 41.33 -15.05 1.15
CA MET A 924 40.46 -16.02 0.46
C MET A 924 40.54 -15.91 -1.07
N GLU A 925 40.79 -17.04 -1.73
CA GLU A 925 40.70 -17.15 -3.19
C GLU A 925 39.24 -16.95 -3.64
N VAL A 926 39.05 -16.06 -4.63
CA VAL A 926 37.73 -15.66 -5.12
C VAL A 926 37.01 -16.85 -5.77
N LEU A 927 35.85 -17.21 -5.21
CA LEU A 927 34.88 -18.10 -5.86
C LEU A 927 34.14 -17.34 -6.96
N ASP A 928 34.77 -17.26 -8.13
CA ASP A 928 34.26 -16.60 -9.33
C ASP A 928 32.92 -17.23 -9.78
N LEU A 929 31.83 -16.46 -9.61
CA LEU A 929 30.46 -16.81 -9.98
C LEU A 929 29.74 -15.53 -10.43
N CYS A 930 29.82 -15.23 -11.73
CA CYS A 930 29.30 -14.00 -12.32
C CYS A 930 27.76 -13.90 -12.26
N GLY A 931 27.27 -12.66 -12.30
CA GLY A 931 25.84 -12.33 -12.40
C GLY A 931 25.61 -10.82 -12.26
N GLU A 932 25.81 -10.06 -13.34
CA GLU A 932 25.37 -8.66 -13.42
C GLU A 932 23.84 -8.66 -13.67
N GLU A 933 23.08 -8.67 -12.58
CA GLU A 933 21.62 -8.46 -12.57
C GLU A 933 21.31 -7.17 -11.79
N GLU A 934 20.28 -6.45 -12.24
CA GLU A 934 20.03 -5.04 -11.90
C GLU A 934 19.76 -4.80 -10.39
N GLU A 935 20.02 -3.58 -9.93
CA GLU A 935 19.86 -3.19 -8.52
C GLU A 935 18.38 -2.93 -8.17
N GLU A 936 17.60 -4.02 -8.06
CA GLU A 936 16.34 -4.00 -7.31
C GLU A 936 16.56 -3.53 -5.85
N ASP A 937 15.57 -2.86 -5.27
CA ASP A 937 15.66 -2.15 -3.99
C ASP A 937 15.82 -3.09 -2.77
N ARG A 938 17.08 -3.40 -2.41
CA ARG A 938 17.40 -4.44 -1.41
C ARG A 938 17.33 -3.89 0.01
N SER A 939 16.35 -4.36 0.77
CA SER A 939 16.11 -4.00 2.18
C SER A 939 16.42 -5.16 3.14
N LEU A 940 17.36 -4.96 4.07
CA LEU A 940 17.73 -5.93 5.12
C LEU A 940 17.26 -5.47 6.52
N HIS A 941 16.72 -6.41 7.28
CA HIS A 941 16.43 -6.30 8.72
C HIS A 941 17.42 -7.14 9.52
N LEU A 942 17.90 -6.60 10.65
CA LEU A 942 18.87 -7.25 11.53
C LEU A 942 18.43 -7.14 13.01
N ASP A 943 18.10 -8.27 13.64
CA ASP A 943 17.79 -8.36 15.07
C ASP A 943 18.94 -9.05 15.82
N LEU A 944 19.57 -8.32 16.73
CA LEU A 944 20.62 -8.75 17.65
C LEU A 944 20.19 -8.57 19.12
N ASN A 945 18.92 -8.31 19.40
CA ASN A 945 18.42 -7.88 20.70
C ASN A 945 18.72 -8.92 21.81
N GLY A 946 19.34 -8.50 22.90
CA GLY A 946 19.73 -9.36 24.02
C GLY A 946 20.99 -10.20 23.78
N CYS A 947 21.82 -9.89 22.77
CA CYS A 947 23.16 -10.45 22.60
C CYS A 947 24.15 -9.89 23.64
N LYS A 948 23.90 -10.17 24.93
CA LYS A 948 24.60 -9.59 26.10
C LYS A 948 26.14 -9.59 26.05
N ASN A 949 26.77 -10.54 25.36
CA ASN A 949 28.22 -10.65 25.26
C ASN A 949 28.83 -10.02 23.99
N LEU A 950 28.02 -9.39 23.14
CA LEU A 950 28.46 -8.68 21.95
C LEU A 950 29.30 -7.46 22.39
N VAL A 951 30.52 -7.34 21.87
CA VAL A 951 31.48 -6.27 22.19
C VAL A 951 31.60 -5.27 21.04
N SER A 952 31.45 -5.72 19.79
CA SER A 952 31.61 -4.85 18.62
C SER A 952 30.72 -5.21 17.42
N LEU A 953 30.33 -4.17 16.68
CA LEU A 953 29.74 -4.23 15.34
C LEU A 953 30.72 -3.56 14.35
N HIS A 954 31.09 -4.23 13.26
CA HIS A 954 31.96 -3.64 12.22
C HIS A 954 31.36 -3.80 10.81
N GLN A 955 31.26 -2.68 10.09
CA GLN A 955 30.78 -2.48 8.71
C GLN A 955 29.43 -3.15 8.39
N LEU A 956 28.34 -2.52 8.84
CA LEU A 956 26.98 -2.92 8.47
C LEU A 956 26.76 -2.78 6.95
N PRO A 957 25.97 -3.68 6.30
CA PRO A 957 25.73 -3.64 4.87
C PRO A 957 24.85 -2.44 4.47
N GLY A 958 25.10 -1.86 3.28
CA GLY A 958 24.39 -0.66 2.80
C GLY A 958 22.87 -0.85 2.55
N SER A 959 22.42 -2.09 2.42
CA SER A 959 20.99 -2.48 2.29
C SER A 959 20.21 -2.45 3.62
N LEU A 960 20.86 -2.18 4.75
CA LEU A 960 20.24 -2.18 6.07
C LEU A 960 19.17 -1.08 6.19
N ILE A 961 17.92 -1.47 6.49
CA ILE A 961 16.81 -0.55 6.83
C ILE A 961 16.37 -0.63 8.30
N TYR A 962 16.73 -1.72 9.00
CA TYR A 962 16.37 -1.91 10.40
C TYR A 962 17.44 -2.66 11.19
N LEU A 963 17.85 -2.09 12.33
CA LEU A 963 18.74 -2.73 13.31
C LEU A 963 18.16 -2.63 14.72
N ASP A 964 17.87 -3.76 15.34
CA ASP A 964 17.65 -3.86 16.79
C ASP A 964 18.88 -4.50 17.45
N ALA A 965 19.66 -3.72 18.17
CA ALA A 965 20.79 -4.17 18.99
C ALA A 965 20.54 -3.97 20.49
N CYS A 966 19.30 -3.79 20.92
CA CYS A 966 18.95 -3.49 22.31
C CYS A 966 19.44 -4.56 23.29
N ASN A 967 19.70 -4.18 24.53
CA ASN A 967 20.19 -5.03 25.63
C ASN A 967 21.54 -5.74 25.36
N CYS A 968 22.37 -5.24 24.43
CA CYS A 968 23.76 -5.67 24.26
C CYS A 968 24.66 -5.01 25.32
N GLU A 969 24.58 -5.51 26.55
CA GLU A 969 25.21 -4.94 27.76
C GLU A 969 26.73 -4.75 27.69
N LEU A 970 27.44 -5.51 26.85
CA LEU A 970 28.90 -5.38 26.66
C LEU A 970 29.31 -4.65 25.37
N LEU A 971 28.38 -4.09 24.59
CA LEU A 971 28.69 -3.45 23.30
C LEU A 971 29.49 -2.15 23.53
N GLU A 972 30.73 -2.13 23.06
CA GLU A 972 31.70 -1.05 23.26
C GLU A 972 31.93 -0.23 21.97
N THR A 973 31.94 -0.86 20.79
CA THR A 973 32.28 -0.19 19.50
C THR A 973 31.29 -0.50 18.37
N VAL A 974 31.07 0.48 17.48
CA VAL A 974 30.22 0.38 16.28
C VAL A 974 30.90 1.13 15.14
N ASP A 975 31.43 0.40 14.15
CA ASP A 975 32.19 0.97 13.03
C ASP A 975 31.45 0.84 11.69
N GLY A 976 31.50 1.89 10.87
CA GLY A 976 30.96 1.91 9.50
C GLY A 976 29.85 2.94 9.30
N PHE A 977 29.53 3.26 8.04
CA PHE A 977 28.50 4.25 7.74
C PHE A 977 27.12 3.60 7.55
N PHE A 978 26.11 4.24 8.14
CA PHE A 978 24.71 4.02 7.78
C PHE A 978 24.42 4.69 6.43
N TYR A 979 24.71 3.97 5.35
CA TYR A 979 24.58 4.48 3.97
C TYR A 979 23.13 4.76 3.55
N ASN A 980 22.16 4.08 4.15
CA ASN A 980 20.73 4.28 3.87
C ASN A 980 20.14 5.33 4.83
N PRO A 981 19.62 6.47 4.34
CA PRO A 981 19.05 7.52 5.19
C PRO A 981 17.68 7.17 5.81
N GLN A 982 17.09 6.02 5.45
CA GLN A 982 15.85 5.51 6.04
C GLN A 982 16.08 4.39 7.07
N VAL A 983 17.33 4.17 7.50
CA VAL A 983 17.64 3.15 8.50
C VAL A 983 17.19 3.58 9.90
N ASN A 984 16.48 2.67 10.58
CA ASN A 984 16.08 2.83 11.97
C ASN A 984 16.95 1.93 12.85
N VAL A 985 17.60 2.49 13.87
CA VAL A 985 18.59 1.80 14.69
C VAL A 985 18.29 1.91 16.19
N HIS A 986 18.33 0.78 16.89
CA HIS A 986 18.02 0.72 18.32
C HIS A 986 19.19 0.11 19.11
N PHE A 987 19.67 0.83 20.11
CA PHE A 987 20.78 0.45 20.99
C PHE A 987 20.40 0.59 22.48
N ASP A 988 19.12 0.41 22.83
CA ASP A 988 18.63 0.56 24.19
C ASP A 988 19.44 -0.31 25.16
N ASN A 989 19.77 0.22 26.34
CA ASN A 989 20.58 -0.43 27.36
C ASN A 989 22.00 -0.90 26.91
N CYS A 990 22.54 -0.45 25.77
CA CYS A 990 23.93 -0.69 25.37
C CYS A 990 24.90 0.21 26.16
N LEU A 991 24.89 0.09 27.49
CA LEU A 991 25.47 1.09 28.42
C LEU A 991 26.98 1.31 28.26
N LYS A 992 27.67 0.41 27.55
CA LYS A 992 29.11 0.39 27.34
C LYS A 992 29.62 1.13 26.09
N LEU A 993 28.75 1.57 25.18
CA LEU A 993 29.15 2.21 23.93
C LEU A 993 30.17 3.33 24.17
N ASN A 994 31.30 3.32 23.46
CA ASN A 994 32.30 4.37 23.55
C ASN A 994 31.81 5.70 22.94
N GLU A 995 32.58 6.76 23.12
CA GLU A 995 32.22 8.11 22.66
C GLU A 995 32.12 8.18 21.13
N GLU A 996 33.10 7.62 20.43
CA GLU A 996 33.18 7.53 18.96
C GLU A 996 31.94 6.84 18.35
N ALA A 997 31.50 5.70 18.92
CA ALA A 997 30.31 4.98 18.44
C ALA A 997 29.02 5.77 18.71
N ARG A 998 28.93 6.50 19.84
CA ARG A 998 27.78 7.37 20.12
C ARG A 998 27.73 8.52 19.11
N GLU A 999 28.84 9.21 18.88
CA GLU A 999 28.94 10.27 17.87
C GLU A 999 28.62 9.76 16.46
N LEU A 1000 29.12 8.58 16.08
CA LEU A 1000 28.83 7.96 14.78
C LEU A 1000 27.34 7.67 14.60
N ILE A 1001 26.68 7.05 15.58
CA ILE A 1001 25.23 6.79 15.54
C ILE A 1001 24.46 8.12 15.44
N GLN A 1002 24.83 9.09 16.27
CA GLN A 1002 24.20 10.41 16.39
C GLN A 1002 24.31 11.25 15.11
N THR A 1003 25.50 11.32 14.51
CA THR A 1003 25.81 12.11 13.31
C THR A 1003 25.42 11.42 12.00
N SER A 1004 25.09 10.13 12.05
CA SER A 1004 24.65 9.38 10.86
C SER A 1004 23.36 9.91 10.23
N ALA A 1005 23.10 9.50 8.99
CA ALA A 1005 21.87 9.80 8.25
C ALA A 1005 20.64 8.97 8.71
N SER A 1006 20.70 8.26 9.85
CA SER A 1006 19.59 7.42 10.34
C SER A 1006 18.30 8.23 10.57
N SER A 1007 17.18 7.79 10.00
CA SER A 1007 15.86 8.38 10.23
C SER A 1007 15.41 8.29 11.69
N LEU A 1008 15.86 7.28 12.41
CA LEU A 1008 15.62 7.07 13.85
C LEU A 1008 16.84 6.39 14.49
N ALA A 1009 17.34 6.94 15.59
CA ALA A 1009 18.33 6.26 16.44
C ALA A 1009 18.01 6.39 17.93
N VAL A 1010 18.07 5.28 18.68
CA VAL A 1010 17.91 5.26 20.14
C VAL A 1010 19.17 4.69 20.79
N LEU A 1011 19.76 5.40 21.77
CA LEU A 1011 21.02 5.00 22.42
C LEU A 1011 21.15 5.57 23.85
N PRO A 1012 21.99 5.00 24.74
CA PRO A 1012 22.14 5.51 26.10
C PRO A 1012 22.90 6.85 26.15
N GLY A 1013 22.45 7.78 26.99
CA GLY A 1013 23.10 9.08 27.17
C GLY A 1013 22.40 9.92 28.25
N GLY A 1014 23.17 10.72 29.00
CA GLY A 1014 22.66 11.54 30.10
C GLY A 1014 22.58 13.04 29.80
N GLU A 1015 23.18 13.49 28.70
CA GLU A 1015 23.27 14.90 28.29
C GLU A 1015 23.00 15.02 26.78
N LEU A 1016 22.52 16.18 26.32
CA LEU A 1016 22.24 16.43 24.91
C LEU A 1016 23.55 16.73 24.14
N PRO A 1017 23.78 16.13 22.96
CA PRO A 1017 24.98 16.41 22.17
C PRO A 1017 25.09 17.87 21.73
N SER A 1018 26.27 18.46 21.87
CA SER A 1018 26.54 19.89 21.60
C SER A 1018 26.24 20.33 20.16
N TYR A 1019 26.27 19.41 19.19
CA TYR A 1019 25.96 19.71 17.78
C TYR A 1019 24.47 20.00 17.50
N PHE A 1020 23.57 19.77 18.47
CA PHE A 1020 22.21 20.31 18.39
C PHE A 1020 22.24 21.78 18.79
N HIS A 1021 22.19 22.68 17.81
CA HIS A 1021 22.38 24.13 18.00
C HIS A 1021 21.29 24.82 18.84
N HIS A 1022 20.10 24.20 18.94
CA HIS A 1022 19.03 24.65 19.83
C HIS A 1022 18.79 23.56 20.87
N GLN A 1023 18.85 23.88 22.17
CA GLN A 1023 18.66 22.93 23.27
C GLN A 1023 17.90 23.55 24.44
N CYS A 1024 17.21 22.72 25.22
CA CYS A 1024 16.55 23.11 26.45
C CYS A 1024 16.49 21.95 27.47
N THR A 1025 16.36 22.31 28.74
CA THR A 1025 15.94 21.37 29.79
C THR A 1025 14.41 21.21 29.79
N GLY A 1026 13.93 19.98 29.96
CA GLY A 1026 12.52 19.63 29.81
C GLY A 1026 12.09 19.41 28.35
N SER A 1027 10.78 19.40 28.13
CA SER A 1027 10.15 18.99 26.86
C SER A 1027 9.82 20.13 25.90
N PHE A 1028 10.35 21.33 26.15
CA PHE A 1028 9.88 22.56 25.54
C PHE A 1028 11.03 23.45 25.05
N LEU A 1029 11.12 23.64 23.73
CA LEU A 1029 12.19 24.35 23.04
C LEU A 1029 11.66 25.58 22.27
N THR A 1030 12.23 26.75 22.53
CA THR A 1030 12.03 27.96 21.69
C THR A 1030 13.19 28.09 20.70
N ILE A 1031 12.88 28.36 19.44
CA ILE A 1031 13.87 28.61 18.37
C ILE A 1031 13.61 30.00 17.77
N PRO A 1032 14.57 30.93 17.80
CA PRO A 1032 14.41 32.25 17.18
C PRO A 1032 14.52 32.16 15.64
N PHE A 1033 13.68 32.94 14.95
CA PHE A 1033 13.61 33.00 13.50
C PHE A 1033 14.51 34.12 12.96
N ILE A 1034 15.32 33.82 11.93
CA ILE A 1034 16.23 34.80 11.31
C ILE A 1034 15.70 35.19 9.94
N LYS A 1035 15.39 36.49 9.77
CA LYS A 1035 14.64 37.04 8.63
C LYS A 1035 15.39 37.07 7.27
N ASP A 1036 16.69 36.82 7.24
CA ASP A 1036 17.60 37.20 6.13
C ASP A 1036 18.08 36.03 5.23
N ARG A 1037 17.33 34.94 5.06
CA ARG A 1037 17.67 33.88 4.09
C ARG A 1037 16.44 33.25 3.42
N ASP A 1038 16.63 32.77 2.19
CA ASP A 1038 15.70 31.89 1.50
C ASP A 1038 15.57 30.55 2.24
N ILE A 1039 14.51 30.42 3.04
CA ILE A 1039 14.15 29.18 3.72
C ILE A 1039 13.37 28.28 2.75
N PRO A 1040 13.74 27.00 2.58
CA PRO A 1040 13.00 26.07 1.73
C PRO A 1040 11.58 25.83 2.30
N ASP A 1041 10.60 25.66 1.40
CA ASP A 1041 9.17 25.51 1.76
C ASP A 1041 8.87 24.31 2.67
N ASN A 1042 9.76 23.32 2.73
CA ASN A 1042 9.75 22.21 3.67
C ASN A 1042 11.09 22.20 4.44
N LEU A 1043 11.02 22.36 5.77
CA LEU A 1043 12.18 22.33 6.67
C LEU A 1043 12.33 20.95 7.30
N ARG A 1044 13.42 20.25 6.98
CA ARG A 1044 13.81 19.03 7.71
C ARG A 1044 14.71 19.38 8.88
N PHE A 1045 14.49 18.68 9.99
CA PHE A 1045 15.28 18.79 11.21
C PHE A 1045 15.55 17.41 11.80
N LYS A 1046 16.74 17.21 12.35
CA LYS A 1046 17.01 16.10 13.27
C LYS A 1046 16.76 16.60 14.69
N ALA A 1047 15.89 15.92 15.42
CA ALA A 1047 15.65 16.16 16.84
C ALA A 1047 16.39 15.13 17.70
N CYS A 1048 16.66 15.51 18.94
CA CYS A 1048 17.14 14.64 20.00
C CYS A 1048 16.37 14.93 21.27
N VAL A 1049 15.88 13.87 21.92
CA VAL A 1049 15.08 13.94 23.14
C VAL A 1049 15.75 13.07 24.19
N LEU A 1050 16.17 13.69 25.28
CA LEU A 1050 16.74 13.01 26.44
C LEU A 1050 15.59 12.44 27.28
N LEU A 1051 15.43 11.13 27.23
CA LEU A 1051 14.44 10.35 27.95
C LEU A 1051 15.01 9.85 29.28
N SER A 1052 14.22 9.94 30.34
CA SER A 1052 14.59 9.38 31.65
C SER A 1052 14.64 7.85 31.61
N SER A 1053 15.36 7.25 32.56
CA SER A 1053 15.15 5.84 32.92
C SER A 1053 13.67 5.54 33.21
N PHE A 1054 13.25 4.30 32.94
CA PHE A 1054 11.87 3.84 33.11
C PHE A 1054 11.83 2.36 33.51
N SER A 1055 11.10 2.08 34.59
CA SER A 1055 11.09 0.77 35.26
C SER A 1055 9.79 -0.03 35.12
N GLY A 1056 8.82 0.48 34.37
CA GLY A 1056 7.48 -0.10 34.24
C GLY A 1056 7.35 -1.29 33.28
N THR A 1057 6.10 -1.65 32.96
CA THR A 1057 5.80 -2.73 32.00
C THR A 1057 6.16 -2.32 30.57
N PRO A 1058 6.64 -3.24 29.71
CA PRO A 1058 6.92 -2.94 28.31
C PRO A 1058 5.68 -2.42 27.57
N ARG A 1059 5.83 -1.29 26.89
CA ARG A 1059 4.81 -0.64 26.05
C ARG A 1059 5.48 0.01 24.85
N THR A 1060 4.72 0.27 23.80
CA THR A 1060 5.13 1.14 22.70
C THR A 1060 4.94 2.59 23.14
N PHE A 1061 5.98 3.39 23.01
CA PHE A 1061 5.95 4.82 23.29
C PHE A 1061 6.08 5.60 21.99
N GLY A 1062 5.40 6.73 21.89
CA GLY A 1062 5.61 7.71 20.83
C GLY A 1062 6.19 8.98 21.40
N VAL A 1063 7.17 9.59 20.74
CA VAL A 1063 7.43 11.02 20.90
C VAL A 1063 6.56 11.74 19.87
N SER A 1064 5.49 12.35 20.35
CA SER A 1064 4.79 13.38 19.60
C SER A 1064 5.64 14.65 19.62
N TRP A 1065 5.66 15.39 18.53
CA TRP A 1065 6.20 16.74 18.46
C TRP A 1065 5.18 17.66 17.79
N CYS A 1066 5.07 18.89 18.31
CA CYS A 1066 4.22 19.94 17.74
C CYS A 1066 5.00 21.26 17.65
N ILE A 1067 4.74 22.02 16.60
CA ILE A 1067 5.32 23.34 16.32
C ILE A 1067 4.22 24.39 16.46
N PHE A 1068 4.45 25.45 17.23
CA PHE A 1068 3.52 26.57 17.37
C PHE A 1068 4.19 27.91 17.03
N TYR A 1069 3.45 28.81 16.37
CA TYR A 1069 3.87 30.21 16.21
C TYR A 1069 3.78 31.01 17.53
N THR A 1070 2.78 30.70 18.38
CA THR A 1070 2.59 31.37 19.68
C THR A 1070 2.02 30.41 20.73
N ARG A 1071 2.23 30.72 22.02
CA ARG A 1071 1.78 29.92 23.19
C ARG A 1071 0.26 29.69 23.33
N LYS A 1072 -0.58 30.17 22.39
CA LYS A 1072 -2.06 30.09 22.45
C LYS A 1072 -2.72 29.79 21.10
N ALA A 1073 -1.93 29.46 20.07
CA ALA A 1073 -2.45 29.06 18.76
C ALA A 1073 -2.54 27.52 18.65
N ASP A 1074 -3.20 27.03 17.60
CA ASP A 1074 -3.14 25.64 17.19
C ASP A 1074 -1.75 25.26 16.62
N PRO A 1075 -1.36 23.97 16.60
CA PRO A 1075 -0.07 23.54 16.09
C PRO A 1075 0.01 23.62 14.55
N VAL A 1076 1.03 24.33 14.06
CA VAL A 1076 1.34 24.57 12.64
C VAL A 1076 1.84 23.30 11.95
N GLY A 1077 2.59 22.49 12.69
CA GLY A 1077 3.11 21.20 12.25
C GLY A 1077 3.09 20.24 13.42
N HIS A 1078 2.77 18.98 13.16
CA HIS A 1078 2.79 17.91 14.15
C HIS A 1078 3.30 16.61 13.53
N GLY A 1079 3.93 15.78 14.34
CA GLY A 1079 4.35 14.43 13.94
C GLY A 1079 4.51 13.52 15.14
N LEU A 1080 4.48 12.21 14.90
CA LEU A 1080 4.54 11.18 15.94
C LEU A 1080 5.54 10.10 15.56
N CYS A 1081 6.65 10.04 16.27
CA CYS A 1081 7.69 9.05 16.05
C CYS A 1081 7.61 7.95 17.12
N PHE A 1082 7.35 6.71 16.71
CA PHE A 1082 7.20 5.56 17.63
C PHE A 1082 8.53 4.85 17.88
N PHE A 1083 8.74 4.42 19.13
CA PHE A 1083 9.80 3.50 19.53
C PHE A 1083 9.26 2.46 20.50
N ALA A 1084 9.79 1.23 20.44
CA ALA A 1084 9.13 0.07 21.02
C ALA A 1084 10.08 -0.81 21.82
N LYS A 1085 9.64 -1.16 23.05
CA LYS A 1085 10.11 -2.29 23.87
C LYS A 1085 11.55 -2.18 24.42
N GLU A 1086 11.68 -1.67 25.64
CA GLU A 1086 11.88 -2.48 26.87
C GLU A 1086 12.06 -1.56 28.09
N LYS A 1087 12.66 -2.04 29.18
CA LYS A 1087 12.93 -1.27 30.41
C LYS A 1087 14.19 -0.44 30.21
N LEU A 1088 14.09 0.89 30.12
CA LEU A 1088 15.25 1.77 30.05
C LEU A 1088 15.94 1.85 31.43
N VAL A 1089 17.11 1.22 31.55
CA VAL A 1089 17.85 1.07 32.82
C VAL A 1089 18.55 2.36 33.27
N ARG A 1090 18.84 3.25 32.31
CA ARG A 1090 19.41 4.59 32.50
C ARG A 1090 18.69 5.57 31.57
N ASP A 1091 19.10 6.83 31.60
CA ASP A 1091 18.63 7.84 30.66
C ASP A 1091 19.17 7.55 29.24
N HIS A 1092 18.38 7.88 28.22
CA HIS A 1092 18.62 7.55 26.81
C HIS A 1092 18.35 8.76 25.91
N LEU A 1093 19.10 8.85 24.82
CA LEU A 1093 18.88 9.81 23.74
C LEU A 1093 18.02 9.12 22.67
N PHE A 1094 16.86 9.71 22.38
CA PHE A 1094 16.00 9.35 21.26
C PHE A 1094 16.13 10.39 20.17
N THR A 1095 16.71 10.03 19.03
CA THR A 1095 16.86 10.93 17.87
C THR A 1095 16.02 10.47 16.70
N PHE A 1096 15.48 11.42 15.96
CA PHE A 1096 14.68 11.16 14.77
C PHE A 1096 14.73 12.34 13.80
N GLU A 1097 14.50 12.10 12.52
CA GLU A 1097 14.24 13.16 11.55
C GLU A 1097 12.75 13.50 11.49
N GLY A 1098 12.45 14.81 11.52
CA GLY A 1098 11.14 15.38 11.30
C GLY A 1098 11.19 16.39 10.16
N SER A 1099 10.04 16.63 9.53
CA SER A 1099 9.90 17.62 8.47
C SER A 1099 8.58 18.36 8.61
N PHE A 1100 8.56 19.67 8.35
CA PHE A 1100 7.34 20.46 8.33
C PHE A 1100 7.38 21.48 7.20
N SER A 1101 6.26 21.61 6.50
CA SER A 1101 6.07 22.69 5.53
C SER A 1101 5.78 24.00 6.26
N LEU A 1102 6.43 25.07 5.84
CA LEU A 1102 6.02 26.43 6.21
C LEU A 1102 4.94 26.89 5.23
N GLU A 1103 3.66 26.63 5.56
CA GLU A 1103 2.56 27.22 4.80
C GLU A 1103 2.70 28.75 4.81
N LYS A 1104 2.82 29.34 3.61
CA LYS A 1104 3.02 30.79 3.38
C LYS A 1104 1.72 31.58 3.60
N ASP A 1105 1.02 31.30 4.69
CA ASP A 1105 -0.24 31.96 5.02
C ASP A 1105 0.01 33.35 5.62
N LYS A 1106 -0.63 34.37 5.02
CA LYS A 1106 -0.13 35.76 5.08
C LYS A 1106 -0.60 36.58 6.27
N ASP A 1107 -1.42 36.02 7.16
CA ASP A 1107 -2.03 36.72 8.30
C ASP A 1107 -1.35 36.44 9.67
N HIS A 1108 -0.14 35.89 9.67
CA HIS A 1108 0.71 35.80 10.86
C HIS A 1108 1.84 36.84 10.83
N GLY A 1109 1.56 38.00 11.42
CA GLY A 1109 2.49 39.13 11.49
C GLY A 1109 3.77 38.78 12.26
N GLU A 1110 4.91 39.20 11.70
CA GLU A 1110 6.29 39.07 12.22
C GLU A 1110 6.51 37.92 13.22
N VAL A 1111 6.52 36.68 12.72
CA VAL A 1111 6.95 35.52 13.52
C VAL A 1111 8.44 35.66 13.85
N VAL A 1112 8.75 36.00 15.11
CA VAL A 1112 10.13 36.13 15.62
C VAL A 1112 10.66 34.81 16.22
N GLU A 1113 9.78 33.91 16.64
CA GLU A 1113 10.14 32.66 17.34
C GLU A 1113 9.16 31.52 17.02
N PHE A 1114 9.67 30.29 17.02
CA PHE A 1114 8.89 29.04 16.91
C PHE A 1114 9.02 28.21 18.20
N TRP A 1115 7.95 27.50 18.53
CA TRP A 1115 7.79 26.76 19.79
C TRP A 1115 7.68 25.27 19.50
N LEU A 1116 8.75 24.51 19.71
CA LEU A 1116 8.76 23.04 19.55
C LEU A 1116 8.48 22.36 20.89
N VAL A 1117 7.37 21.61 20.94
CA VAL A 1117 6.90 20.89 22.12
C VAL A 1117 6.97 19.40 21.85
N PHE A 1118 7.67 18.65 22.70
CA PHE A 1118 7.77 17.19 22.61
C PHE A 1118 6.93 16.55 23.71
N GLN A 1119 6.26 15.42 23.45
CA GLN A 1119 5.44 14.73 24.44
C GLN A 1119 5.46 13.22 24.27
N ILE A 1120 5.59 12.51 25.39
CA ILE A 1120 5.52 11.04 25.43
C ILE A 1120 4.05 10.60 25.38
N VAL A 1121 3.71 9.85 24.34
CA VAL A 1121 2.41 9.22 24.09
C VAL A 1121 2.54 7.70 24.32
N ASN A 1122 1.45 7.04 24.71
CA ASN A 1122 1.38 5.60 24.95
C ASN A 1122 0.25 5.00 24.10
N GLU A 1123 0.58 4.01 23.28
CA GLU A 1123 -0.31 3.29 22.36
C GLU A 1123 -1.67 2.93 22.98
N GLN A 1124 -1.69 2.42 24.22
CA GLN A 1124 -2.93 2.01 24.90
C GLN A 1124 -3.85 3.18 25.35
N ARG A 1125 -3.43 4.44 25.23
CA ARG A 1125 -4.24 5.62 25.59
C ARG A 1125 -4.77 6.42 24.40
N LEU A 1126 -4.51 5.99 23.16
CA LEU A 1126 -5.14 6.58 21.96
C LEU A 1126 -6.66 6.33 21.90
N LYS A 1127 -7.18 5.43 22.75
CA LYS A 1127 -8.62 5.22 22.99
C LYS A 1127 -9.28 6.37 23.77
N GLY A 1128 -9.44 7.51 23.11
CA GLY A 1128 -10.42 8.55 23.47
C GLY A 1128 -9.85 9.84 24.05
N SER A 1129 -10.17 10.95 23.38
CA SER A 1129 -9.89 12.35 23.73
C SER A 1129 -8.40 12.75 23.85
N TRP A 1130 -7.92 13.47 22.84
CA TRP A 1130 -6.68 14.24 22.93
C TRP A 1130 -6.91 15.54 23.71
N LYS A 1131 -7.07 15.43 25.03
CA LYS A 1131 -6.97 16.58 25.92
C LYS A 1131 -5.50 16.89 26.20
N TRP A 1132 -5.11 18.15 26.07
CA TRP A 1132 -3.82 18.70 26.51
C TRP A 1132 -3.75 18.83 28.04
N GLU A 1133 -4.04 17.77 28.76
CA GLU A 1133 -3.83 17.68 30.22
C GLU A 1133 -2.46 17.04 30.49
N SER A 1134 -1.62 17.73 31.27
CA SER A 1134 -0.31 17.23 31.64
C SER A 1134 -0.44 15.95 32.46
N VAL A 1135 0.34 14.91 32.12
CA VAL A 1135 0.24 13.59 32.77
C VAL A 1135 1.03 13.57 34.09
N GLU A 1136 0.75 14.54 34.97
CA GLU A 1136 1.31 14.62 36.33
C GLU A 1136 0.51 13.75 37.32
N SER A 1137 0.64 12.45 37.14
CA SER A 1137 0.28 11.44 38.14
C SER A 1137 1.15 10.19 37.93
N ASP A 1138 1.23 9.31 38.92
CA ASP A 1138 2.08 8.09 38.97
C ASP A 1138 3.60 8.34 38.84
N SER A 1139 4.33 8.07 39.93
CA SER A 1139 5.78 8.21 40.07
C SER A 1139 6.62 7.16 39.32
N GLN A 1140 6.10 6.59 38.22
CA GLN A 1140 6.73 5.53 37.43
C GLN A 1140 6.61 5.74 35.90
N LYS A 1141 6.36 6.97 35.43
CA LYS A 1141 6.25 7.29 34.00
C LYS A 1141 7.58 7.80 33.43
N LEU A 1142 7.85 7.41 32.18
CA LEU A 1142 8.93 7.93 31.34
C LEU A 1142 8.78 9.47 31.21
N ARG A 1143 9.90 10.22 31.29
CA ARG A 1143 9.92 11.68 31.20
C ARG A 1143 10.89 12.17 30.14
N ILE A 1144 10.63 13.35 29.59
CA ILE A 1144 11.59 14.10 28.80
C ILE A 1144 12.36 15.03 29.75
N MET A 1145 13.67 14.81 29.86
CA MET A 1145 14.59 15.57 30.72
C MET A 1145 15.20 16.77 29.99
N GLY A 1146 15.26 16.70 28.66
CA GLY A 1146 15.72 17.75 27.76
C GLY A 1146 15.40 17.42 26.30
N CYS A 1147 15.41 18.40 25.42
CA CYS A 1147 15.41 18.17 23.98
C CYS A 1147 16.25 19.21 23.23
N GLY A 1148 16.69 18.84 22.03
CA GLY A 1148 17.46 19.70 21.14
C GLY A 1148 17.21 19.39 19.66
N VAL A 1149 17.47 20.36 18.80
CA VAL A 1149 17.09 20.35 17.39
C VAL A 1149 18.19 20.96 16.52
N ARG A 1150 18.41 20.35 15.35
CA ARG A 1150 19.32 20.80 14.28
C ARG A 1150 18.58 20.73 12.95
N PHE A 1151 18.52 21.85 12.21
CA PHE A 1151 18.01 21.86 10.84
C PHE A 1151 19.02 21.23 9.88
N LEU A 1152 18.51 20.54 8.85
CA LEU A 1152 19.31 19.76 7.89
C LEU A 1152 19.50 20.49 6.56
N ASP A 1153 18.54 21.32 6.17
CA ASP A 1153 18.52 21.99 4.84
C ASP A 1153 19.13 23.41 4.85
N VAL A 1154 19.67 23.87 5.98
CA VAL A 1154 20.22 25.24 6.13
C VAL A 1154 21.74 25.24 5.92
N LEU A 1155 22.19 25.77 4.78
CA LEU A 1155 23.61 25.85 4.41
C LEU A 1155 24.38 26.91 5.22
N GLY A 1156 25.04 26.46 6.29
CA GLY A 1156 26.04 27.22 7.06
C GLY A 1156 25.59 27.50 8.50
N ASP A 1157 26.47 27.21 9.45
CA ASP A 1157 26.17 27.27 10.87
C ASP A 1157 25.76 28.66 11.36
N MET A 1158 24.77 28.70 12.26
CA MET A 1158 24.42 29.89 13.03
C MET A 1158 25.55 30.13 14.06
N GLY A 1159 26.19 31.30 14.00
CA GLY A 1159 27.53 31.49 14.58
C GLY A 1159 27.66 31.31 16.10
N GLY A 1160 28.54 30.39 16.52
CA GLY A 1160 28.85 30.10 17.92
C GLY A 1160 30.22 29.45 18.13
N SER A 1161 31.31 30.20 17.88
CA SER A 1161 32.72 29.86 18.19
C SER A 1161 33.23 28.44 17.86
N SER A 1162 33.75 28.29 16.64
CA SER A 1162 34.92 27.44 16.28
C SER A 1162 35.00 26.01 16.83
N TYR A 1163 34.60 25.04 15.99
CA TYR A 1163 35.37 23.80 15.82
C TYR A 1163 35.80 23.67 14.36
N GLN A 1164 37.11 23.52 14.12
CA GLN A 1164 37.63 23.21 12.78
C GLN A 1164 37.73 21.69 12.63
N VAL A 1165 36.95 21.14 11.71
CA VAL A 1165 37.23 19.84 11.08
C VAL A 1165 37.71 20.12 9.66
N GLU A 1166 38.95 19.77 9.34
CA GLU A 1166 39.55 20.12 8.05
C GLU A 1166 38.89 19.40 6.86
N GLU A 1167 38.49 20.14 5.83
CA GLU A 1167 38.21 19.56 4.52
C GLU A 1167 39.48 18.91 3.92
N LYS A 1168 39.57 17.57 4.01
CA LYS A 1168 40.62 16.77 3.33
C LYS A 1168 40.11 16.01 2.10
N THR A 1169 39.28 16.68 1.31
CA THR A 1169 38.76 16.20 0.02
C THR A 1169 39.73 16.46 -1.14
N ARG A 1170 40.51 15.43 -1.49
CA ARG A 1170 41.07 15.12 -2.83
C ARG A 1170 41.92 16.21 -3.53
N LYS A 1171 43.24 16.14 -3.33
CA LYS A 1171 44.25 16.49 -4.37
C LYS A 1171 45.20 15.34 -4.68
N VAL A 1172 44.68 14.29 -5.32
CA VAL A 1172 45.52 13.30 -6.03
C VAL A 1172 45.48 13.63 -7.52
N LYS A 1173 46.60 14.10 -8.07
CA LYS A 1173 46.76 14.39 -9.50
C LYS A 1173 46.85 13.09 -10.30
N LYS A 1174 46.47 13.15 -11.59
CA LYS A 1174 46.84 12.13 -12.58
C LYS A 1174 48.36 11.92 -12.57
N ALA A 1175 48.81 10.72 -12.21
CA ALA A 1175 50.18 10.26 -12.40
C ALA A 1175 50.16 8.75 -12.69
N ASN A 1176 50.51 8.37 -13.92
CA ASN A 1176 50.58 6.98 -14.37
C ASN A 1176 52.05 6.57 -14.54
N PRO A 1177 52.54 5.55 -13.79
CA PRO A 1177 53.85 4.97 -14.02
C PRO A 1177 53.82 3.45 -14.24
N PHE A 1178 52.85 2.90 -14.99
CA PHE A 1178 52.96 1.52 -15.48
C PHE A 1178 53.88 1.44 -16.72
N GLU A 1179 55.19 1.39 -16.51
CA GLU A 1179 56.14 1.04 -17.58
C GLU A 1179 57.31 0.17 -17.07
N LYS A 1180 57.84 -0.66 -17.99
CA LYS A 1180 59.08 -1.46 -17.89
C LYS A 1180 59.03 -2.76 -17.06
N ASN A 1181 58.31 -3.73 -17.63
CA ASN A 1181 58.91 -4.98 -18.15
C ASN A 1181 60.23 -5.49 -17.52
N LYS A 1182 60.25 -6.75 -17.04
CA LYS A 1182 61.00 -7.86 -17.73
C LYS A 1182 60.84 -9.27 -17.12
N LYS A 1183 60.28 -10.17 -17.95
CA LYS A 1183 60.83 -11.49 -18.36
C LYS A 1183 61.04 -12.62 -17.32
N ARG A 1184 60.43 -13.77 -17.70
CA ARG A 1184 60.97 -15.16 -17.69
C ARG A 1184 61.11 -15.83 -16.32
N LYS A 1185 60.95 -17.15 -16.14
CA LYS A 1185 60.38 -18.33 -16.85
C LYS A 1185 61.09 -19.54 -16.22
N ARG A 1186 60.38 -20.67 -15.97
CA ARG A 1186 60.94 -22.03 -15.75
C ARG A 1186 61.68 -22.24 -14.40
N LYS A 1187 61.81 -23.46 -13.82
CA LYS A 1187 61.40 -24.83 -14.24
C LYS A 1187 61.40 -25.83 -13.05
N LYS A 1188 60.69 -26.96 -13.23
CA LYS A 1188 60.80 -28.27 -12.52
C LYS A 1188 60.37 -28.26 -11.02
N LYS A 1189 59.54 -29.19 -10.52
CA LYS A 1189 59.59 -30.68 -10.44
C LYS A 1189 60.64 -31.20 -9.44
N VAL A 1190 60.21 -31.99 -8.44
CA VAL A 1190 60.64 -33.38 -8.12
C VAL A 1190 60.03 -33.82 -6.76
N ASN A 1191 59.18 -34.86 -6.76
CA ASN A 1191 58.87 -35.76 -5.62
C ASN A 1191 60.06 -36.76 -5.46
N PRO A 1192 60.31 -37.52 -4.35
CA PRO A 1192 59.27 -38.09 -3.45
C PRO A 1192 59.64 -38.44 -1.96
N VAL A 1193 58.63 -38.58 -1.05
CA VAL A 1193 58.30 -39.77 -0.16
C VAL A 1193 59.41 -40.36 0.80
N PRO A 1194 59.24 -41.27 1.82
CA PRO A 1194 58.10 -41.81 2.63
C PRO A 1194 58.27 -41.81 4.20
N PHE A 1195 57.29 -42.37 4.95
CA PHE A 1195 57.41 -43.15 6.23
C PHE A 1195 57.79 -42.39 7.56
N LYS A 1196 57.50 -42.86 8.81
CA LYS A 1196 56.84 -44.11 9.31
C LYS A 1196 56.12 -43.99 10.70
N ASP A 1197 55.17 -44.89 10.90
CA ASP A 1197 54.40 -45.48 12.05
C ASP A 1197 54.76 -45.29 13.56
N ASN A 1198 53.80 -45.71 14.43
CA ASN A 1198 53.87 -46.18 15.84
C ASN A 1198 54.00 -45.17 17.01
N GLU A 1199 53.55 -45.43 18.27
CA GLU A 1199 52.53 -46.33 18.87
C GLU A 1199 52.20 -45.88 20.35
N LYS A 1200 51.07 -46.36 20.93
CA LYS A 1200 50.73 -46.55 22.40
C LYS A 1200 51.11 -45.44 23.42
N GLY A 1201 50.17 -44.84 24.17
CA GLY A 1201 49.43 -45.38 25.34
C GLY A 1201 49.29 -44.27 26.41
N SER A 1202 48.81 -44.44 27.66
CA SER A 1202 48.01 -45.48 28.37
C SER A 1202 47.69 -44.99 29.82
N GLU A 1203 46.73 -45.63 30.52
CA GLU A 1203 46.29 -45.38 31.94
C GLU A 1203 45.57 -44.02 32.18
N ASP A 1204 44.40 -43.88 32.81
CA ASP A 1204 43.64 -44.50 33.94
C ASP A 1204 44.00 -44.00 35.36
N LEU A 1205 43.02 -43.37 36.04
CA LEU A 1205 42.76 -43.39 37.50
C LEU A 1205 41.40 -42.73 37.82
N SER A 1206 40.86 -42.92 39.03
CA SER A 1206 39.40 -42.95 39.32
C SER A 1206 38.93 -42.03 40.49
N ASP A 1207 37.74 -42.38 41.05
CA ASP A 1207 37.14 -41.97 42.34
C ASP A 1207 36.32 -40.63 42.33
N THR A 1208 34.99 -40.57 42.58
CA THR A 1208 34.12 -40.89 43.77
C THR A 1208 34.28 -39.93 44.96
N ASP A 1209 33.27 -39.42 45.69
CA ASP A 1209 31.79 -39.31 45.58
C ASP A 1209 31.37 -38.01 46.38
N SER A 1210 30.16 -37.57 46.77
CA SER A 1210 28.75 -38.04 46.87
C SER A 1210 27.82 -36.77 46.89
N GLY A 1211 26.57 -36.66 47.37
CA GLY A 1211 25.63 -37.56 48.07
C GLY A 1211 24.51 -36.77 48.81
N SER A 1212 23.25 -37.27 48.82
CA SER A 1212 22.05 -36.71 49.50
C SER A 1212 21.54 -35.31 49.02
N GLY A 1213 20.29 -34.87 49.26
CA GLY A 1213 19.13 -35.50 49.92
C GLY A 1213 17.80 -34.75 49.66
N TYR A 1214 16.67 -35.45 49.77
CA TYR A 1214 15.31 -35.04 49.33
C TYR A 1214 14.67 -33.84 50.06
N ASN A 1215 13.84 -33.06 49.33
CA ASN A 1215 12.39 -33.00 49.63
C ASN A 1215 11.52 -32.44 48.48
N ASN A 1216 10.21 -32.76 48.51
CA ASN A 1216 9.22 -32.39 47.49
C ASN A 1216 8.26 -31.28 47.97
N SER A 1217 7.85 -30.40 47.05
CA SER A 1217 6.52 -29.78 47.04
C SER A 1217 6.10 -29.43 45.61
N LEU A 1218 4.80 -29.55 45.29
CA LEU A 1218 4.29 -29.27 43.94
C LEU A 1218 3.77 -27.83 43.83
N LEU A 1219 4.09 -27.15 42.73
CA LEU A 1219 3.21 -26.15 42.10
C LEU A 1219 3.55 -26.04 40.60
N SER A 1220 2.78 -26.72 39.76
CA SER A 1220 3.04 -26.83 38.31
C SER A 1220 2.50 -25.62 37.54
N ILE A 1221 3.31 -24.57 37.41
CA ILE A 1221 3.02 -23.45 36.49
C ILE A 1221 3.37 -23.87 35.06
N VAL A 1222 2.34 -24.15 34.26
CA VAL A 1222 2.48 -24.45 32.82
C VAL A 1222 2.72 -23.14 32.06
N PRO A 1223 3.81 -22.99 31.29
CA PRO A 1223 3.97 -21.86 30.39
C PRO A 1223 2.90 -21.91 29.30
N ARG A 1224 2.03 -20.89 29.24
CA ARG A 1224 1.10 -20.73 28.12
C ARG A 1224 1.90 -20.39 26.87
N LEU A 1225 1.80 -21.23 25.84
CA LEU A 1225 2.16 -20.83 24.47
C LEU A 1225 1.30 -19.62 24.07
N PRO A 1226 1.86 -18.60 23.40
CA PRO A 1226 1.06 -17.53 22.84
C PRO A 1226 0.11 -18.10 21.79
N LEU A 1227 -1.18 -17.80 21.93
CA LEU A 1227 -2.15 -18.07 20.88
C LEU A 1227 -1.87 -17.11 19.72
N ILE A 1228 -1.84 -17.65 18.49
CA ILE A 1228 -1.89 -16.83 17.29
C ILE A 1228 -3.29 -16.21 17.24
N VAL A 1229 -3.38 -14.94 17.65
CA VAL A 1229 -4.59 -14.14 17.49
C VAL A 1229 -4.67 -13.77 16.01
N HIS A 1230 -5.63 -14.38 15.31
CA HIS A 1230 -6.06 -13.85 14.02
C HIS A 1230 -6.68 -12.47 14.27
N TYR A 1231 -6.09 -11.44 13.66
CA TYR A 1231 -6.74 -10.13 13.57
C TYR A 1231 -7.84 -10.22 12.50
N ASN A 1232 -9.07 -9.91 12.92
CA ASN A 1232 -10.21 -9.64 12.04
C ASN A 1232 -10.19 -8.16 11.62
#